data_AF-A0A2T6L432-F1
#
_entry.id   AF-A0A2T6L432-F1
#
_cell.length_a   1.000
_cell.length_b   1.000
_cell.length_c   1.000
_cell.angle_alpha   90.00
_cell.angle_beta   90.00
_cell.angle_gamma   90.00
#
_symmetry.space_group_name_H-M   'P 1'
#
loop_
_entity.id
_entity.type
_entity.pdbx_description
1 polymer ?
#
loop_
_entity_poly.entity_id
_entity_poly.type
_entity_poly.pdbx_seq_one_letter_code
_entity_poly.pdbx_strand_id
1 'polypeptide(L)'
;MRLASFLVQGTERWGVVVRDPGVGQRPDAGLGPGVAPGPGPGPGRREWLVEPALAEAALAAHAAIPSSGPATAPRFLAGRWPDTLVGFLALDDAGLVALSRLVAAVERFAAQTDATILPRSGHPVGDRTEGPGDDRAGRPGYDWADGPADSFELLAPIPRPRLCWGLVTNSPSFLRNRPGVPLMNLFPLGHQRPQGAVVGQGAPVVMRHDNHLPSMAYNVELAVVIGRTGRDIPVERAMEHVAGYTVVNDVSGTHYYSAVPGNTGRGYSLPPGYQDWLYQATASWGGKKADTLCPMGPYLVTKDEVGDPYNLLMWTRQSGRTRDRAHTGATLLGIERVIAWYSSFASLHVGDVIHFGTMGVDGLPVTPAEIAAGTRLEVEIESVGALANPVVVPDVGHDAAGSTRTDLTRHSSWAVRELALHERNRPGVTAIEAPEDWSVAGARHFWTSFGNGAPVNTPDPDGLPRLAVPRFLNGPASSLSAGSPVRVPARATDLVIAVELALVVRRLTSDAADVPDQQVARTTRSPDRSETDELVLGYTPLVSVCDQSFRDAVVEPARAGERGIGAMYGRWADGFNVVLPAPQPLAPVDGLPDPDGWSGREMWLRVTGVGTPDAALAGAGAGASTAAGAGASAGADAGLPAEVHGSTAAYAAGPTELLAAISRMITLFPGDVVTLGATSARVRVTREQYAAGLDVTAGIEGLGTVRARITPDGGQETT
;
A
#
# COMPACT_ATOMS: atom_id res chain seq x y z
N MET A 1 20.89 12.29 -7.77
CA MET A 1 21.46 11.29 -6.85
C MET A 1 20.62 10.02 -6.90
N ARG A 2 21.20 8.84 -6.65
CA ARG A 2 20.47 7.57 -6.52
C ARG A 2 20.50 7.07 -5.08
N LEU A 3 19.33 6.88 -4.49
CA LEU A 3 19.15 6.57 -3.08
C LEU A 3 18.53 5.18 -2.90
N ALA A 4 19.09 4.36 -2.02
CA ALA A 4 18.57 3.01 -1.76
C ALA A 4 18.40 2.75 -0.27
N SER A 5 17.36 2.00 0.07
CA SER A 5 17.20 1.35 1.38
C SER A 5 17.77 -0.07 1.28
N PHE A 6 18.39 -0.55 2.34
CA PHE A 6 19.02 -1.87 2.35
C PHE A 6 19.16 -2.42 3.77
N LEU A 7 19.46 -3.72 3.90
CA LEU A 7 19.77 -4.36 5.18
C LEU A 7 21.25 -4.65 5.29
N VAL A 8 21.84 -4.31 6.43
CA VAL A 8 23.14 -4.82 6.89
C VAL A 8 22.98 -5.27 8.33
N GLN A 9 23.46 -6.48 8.65
CA GLN A 9 23.39 -7.06 10.00
C GLN A 9 21.96 -7.04 10.59
N GLY A 10 20.95 -7.26 9.75
CA GLY A 10 19.53 -7.30 10.16
C GLY A 10 18.92 -5.93 10.50
N THR A 11 19.63 -4.83 10.27
CA THR A 11 19.12 -3.47 10.51
C THR A 11 18.85 -2.77 9.17
N GLU A 12 17.68 -2.15 9.04
CA GLU A 12 17.35 -1.27 7.92
C GLU A 12 18.27 -0.04 7.93
N ARG A 13 18.92 0.19 6.80
CA ARG A 13 19.83 1.30 6.52
C ARG A 13 19.47 1.94 5.18
N TRP A 14 20.09 3.07 4.88
CA TRP A 14 20.01 3.70 3.56
C TRP A 14 21.37 4.23 3.12
N GLY A 15 21.51 4.39 1.81
CA GLY A 15 22.76 4.83 1.21
C GLY A 15 22.58 5.43 -0.17
N VAL A 16 23.71 5.90 -0.73
CA VAL A 16 23.77 6.46 -2.08
C VAL A 16 24.48 5.50 -3.01
N VAL A 17 23.91 5.29 -4.19
CA VAL A 17 24.58 4.54 -5.25
C VAL A 17 25.51 5.47 -6.02
N VAL A 18 26.81 5.20 -5.93
CA VAL A 18 27.87 5.89 -6.67
C VAL A 18 28.52 4.96 -7.68
N ARG A 19 29.00 5.50 -8.79
CA ARG A 19 29.73 4.72 -9.79
C ARG A 19 31.20 4.68 -9.44
N ASP A 20 31.81 3.50 -9.59
CA ASP A 20 33.26 3.37 -9.57
C ASP A 20 33.83 4.24 -10.71
N PRO A 21 34.78 5.17 -10.43
CA PRO A 21 35.42 5.98 -11.45
C PRO A 21 36.13 5.13 -12.52
N GLY A 22 36.35 3.84 -12.27
CA GLY A 22 37.13 2.94 -13.08
C GLY A 22 38.60 3.21 -12.81
N VAL A 23 39.37 2.16 -12.52
CA VAL A 23 40.83 2.27 -12.51
C VAL A 23 41.21 2.88 -13.85
N GLY A 24 41.76 4.10 -13.83
CA GLY A 24 42.25 4.74 -15.03
C GLY A 24 43.10 3.73 -15.78
N GLN A 25 42.82 3.56 -17.07
CA GLN A 25 43.81 2.96 -17.95
C GLN A 25 45.13 3.66 -17.62
N ARG A 26 46.09 2.92 -17.03
CA ARG A 26 47.47 3.33 -17.20
C ARG A 26 47.63 3.53 -18.71
N PRO A 27 48.08 4.69 -19.19
CA PRO A 27 48.23 4.92 -20.62
C PRO A 27 49.05 3.76 -21.18
N ASP A 28 48.48 3.11 -22.20
CA ASP A 28 48.97 1.88 -22.82
C ASP A 28 50.50 1.85 -22.90
N ALA A 29 51.10 0.87 -22.23
CA ALA A 29 52.39 0.36 -22.65
C ALA A 29 52.18 -0.39 -23.97
N GLY A 30 52.18 0.36 -25.08
CA GLY A 30 52.39 -0.07 -26.45
C GLY A 30 51.78 -1.41 -26.89
N LEU A 31 50.57 -1.38 -27.43
CA LEU A 31 50.11 -2.39 -28.38
C LEU A 31 49.91 -1.72 -29.75
N GLY A 32 50.59 -2.26 -30.76
CA GLY A 32 50.70 -1.71 -32.11
C GLY A 32 49.37 -1.71 -32.89
N PRO A 33 49.30 -0.97 -34.01
CA PRO A 33 48.07 -0.75 -34.75
C PRO A 33 47.65 -2.03 -35.47
N GLY A 34 46.46 -2.57 -35.18
CA GLY A 34 45.94 -3.69 -35.98
C GLY A 34 44.74 -4.49 -35.48
N VAL A 35 44.15 -4.21 -34.31
CA VAL A 35 42.99 -4.99 -33.83
C VAL A 35 41.83 -4.07 -33.47
N ALA A 36 40.75 -4.12 -34.26
CA ALA A 36 39.50 -3.47 -33.91
C ALA A 36 38.81 -4.27 -32.78
N PRO A 37 38.32 -3.63 -31.70
CA PRO A 37 37.57 -4.33 -30.67
C PRO A 37 36.19 -4.72 -31.21
N GLY A 38 35.87 -6.02 -31.17
CA GLY A 38 34.53 -6.52 -31.50
C GLY A 38 33.48 -6.08 -30.45
N PRO A 39 32.17 -6.23 -30.75
CA PRO A 39 31.10 -5.85 -29.83
C PRO A 39 30.95 -6.93 -28.75
N GLY A 40 31.89 -6.96 -27.81
CA GLY A 40 31.70 -7.65 -26.53
C GLY A 40 30.95 -6.76 -25.55
N PRO A 41 30.30 -7.31 -24.50
CA PRO A 41 29.75 -6.51 -23.43
C PRO A 41 30.91 -5.70 -22.83
N GLY A 42 30.83 -4.38 -22.90
CA GLY A 42 31.85 -3.50 -22.32
C GLY A 42 32.04 -3.84 -20.84
N PRO A 43 33.25 -3.64 -20.27
CA PRO A 43 33.47 -3.84 -18.84
C PRO A 43 32.53 -2.87 -18.10
N GLY A 44 31.42 -3.39 -17.57
CA GLY A 44 30.44 -2.59 -16.86
C GLY A 44 31.11 -1.91 -15.69
N ARG A 45 31.02 -0.58 -15.63
CA ARG A 45 31.46 0.18 -14.45
C ARG A 45 30.68 -0.33 -13.25
N ARG A 46 31.38 -0.80 -12.21
CA ARG A 46 30.75 -1.31 -10.98
C ARG A 46 30.10 -0.14 -10.23
N GLU A 47 28.92 -0.36 -9.70
CA GLU A 47 28.24 0.60 -8.82
C GLU A 47 28.48 0.20 -7.36
N TRP A 48 28.42 1.15 -6.44
CA TRP A 48 28.64 0.95 -5.01
C TRP A 48 27.58 1.68 -4.20
N LEU A 49 26.98 0.98 -3.24
CA LEU A 49 26.05 1.51 -2.26
C LEU A 49 26.83 2.01 -1.05
N VAL A 50 26.91 3.32 -0.89
CA VAL A 50 27.72 3.98 0.11
C VAL A 50 26.85 4.50 1.25
N GLU A 51 27.20 4.09 2.47
CA GLU A 51 26.56 4.56 3.71
C GLU A 51 27.08 5.94 4.09
N PRO A 52 26.21 6.93 4.33
CA PRO A 52 26.65 8.29 4.64
C PRO A 52 27.54 8.38 5.89
N ALA A 53 27.17 7.67 6.96
CA ALA A 53 27.92 7.66 8.20
C ALA A 53 29.31 6.99 8.03
N LEU A 54 29.38 5.86 7.32
CA LEU A 54 30.65 5.18 7.05
C LEU A 54 31.53 6.01 6.10
N ALA A 55 30.94 6.65 5.09
CA ALA A 55 31.66 7.54 4.19
C ALA A 55 32.25 8.75 4.92
N GLU A 56 31.47 9.42 5.77
CA GLU A 56 31.94 10.55 6.57
C GLU A 56 33.09 10.12 7.50
N ALA A 57 32.96 8.96 8.16
CA ALA A 57 34.01 8.40 9.01
C ALA A 57 35.28 8.03 8.23
N ALA A 58 35.14 7.38 7.08
CA ALA A 58 36.27 6.99 6.23
C ALA A 58 37.02 8.21 5.68
N LEU A 59 36.29 9.25 5.24
CA LEU A 59 36.87 10.53 4.81
C LEU A 59 37.60 11.23 5.97
N ALA A 60 37.02 11.26 7.16
CA ALA A 60 37.64 11.87 8.34
C ALA A 60 38.92 11.15 8.76
N ALA A 61 38.91 9.81 8.77
CA ALA A 61 40.08 9.00 9.09
C ALA A 61 41.21 9.20 8.06
N HIS A 62 40.87 9.30 6.78
CA HIS A 62 41.87 9.56 5.74
C HIS A 62 42.47 10.97 5.83
N ALA A 63 41.64 11.98 6.09
CA ALA A 63 42.07 13.36 6.29
C ALA A 63 43.03 13.53 7.48
N ALA A 64 43.01 12.62 8.45
CA ALA A 64 43.92 12.64 9.59
C ALA A 64 45.32 12.07 9.30
N ILE A 65 45.54 11.44 8.15
CA ILE A 65 46.84 10.85 7.78
C ILE A 65 47.78 11.96 7.29
N PRO A 66 48.95 12.20 7.90
CA PRO A 66 49.82 13.32 7.53
C PRO A 66 50.32 13.29 6.06
N SER A 67 50.36 12.12 5.43
CA SER A 67 50.79 11.93 4.05
C SER A 67 49.69 12.08 3.00
N SER A 68 48.43 12.29 3.38
CA SER A 68 47.29 12.35 2.44
C SER A 68 47.10 13.71 1.73
N GLY A 69 48.00 14.67 1.95
CA GLY A 69 47.86 16.03 1.42
C GLY A 69 46.78 16.83 2.15
N PRO A 70 46.42 18.05 1.68
CA PRO A 70 45.44 18.91 2.34
C PRO A 70 44.00 18.42 2.08
N ALA A 71 43.62 17.28 2.66
CA ALA A 71 42.25 16.79 2.66
C ALA A 71 41.53 17.33 3.91
N THR A 72 40.60 18.28 3.75
CA THR A 72 39.71 18.71 4.84
C THR A 72 38.51 17.78 4.94
N ALA A 73 38.30 17.19 6.12
CA ALA A 73 37.12 16.39 6.41
C ALA A 73 35.84 17.27 6.31
N PRO A 74 34.83 16.86 5.54
CA PRO A 74 33.57 17.59 5.51
C PRO A 74 32.76 17.39 6.80
N ARG A 75 32.02 18.42 7.23
CA ARG A 75 31.13 18.38 8.40
C ARG A 75 29.69 18.71 7.99
N PHE A 76 29.02 17.79 7.29
CA PHE A 76 27.72 18.06 6.68
C PHE A 76 26.56 17.95 7.68
N LEU A 77 26.60 16.97 8.58
CA LEU A 77 25.58 16.76 9.63
C LEU A 77 26.18 16.35 11.00
N ALA A 78 27.50 16.49 11.16
CA ALA A 78 28.22 16.08 12.38
C ALA A 78 27.88 14.64 12.83
N GLY A 79 27.75 13.71 11.88
CA GLY A 79 27.44 12.30 12.15
C GLY A 79 25.99 11.98 12.55
N ARG A 80 25.02 12.88 12.33
CA ARG A 80 23.59 12.64 12.65
C ARG A 80 22.74 12.33 11.41
N TRP A 81 23.16 11.37 10.60
CA TRP A 81 22.33 10.89 9.49
C TRP A 81 21.12 10.13 10.04
N PRO A 82 19.90 10.35 9.51
CA PRO A 82 18.75 9.51 9.85
C PRO A 82 19.01 8.04 9.54
N ASP A 83 18.35 7.10 10.21
CA ASP A 83 18.58 5.67 9.97
C ASP A 83 17.84 5.14 8.73
N THR A 84 16.79 5.83 8.28
CA THR A 84 15.94 5.41 7.14
C THR A 84 15.93 6.45 6.02
N LEU A 85 15.68 5.99 4.80
CA LEU A 85 15.55 6.89 3.64
C LEU A 85 14.41 7.90 3.82
N VAL A 86 13.26 7.46 4.36
CA VAL A 86 12.14 8.37 4.65
C VAL A 86 12.53 9.45 5.65
N GLY A 87 13.26 9.08 6.72
CA GLY A 87 13.77 10.05 7.69
C GLY A 87 14.76 11.04 7.08
N PHE A 88 15.57 10.60 6.11
CA PHE A 88 16.44 11.48 5.34
C PHE A 88 15.64 12.43 4.43
N LEU A 89 14.64 11.93 3.71
CA LEU A 89 13.79 12.76 2.84
C LEU A 89 13.03 13.83 3.65
N ALA A 90 12.70 13.55 4.92
CA ALA A 90 12.04 14.49 5.81
C ALA A 90 12.95 15.67 6.25
N LEU A 91 14.24 15.65 5.92
CA LEU A 91 15.15 16.80 6.12
C LEU A 91 15.03 17.86 5.00
N ASP A 92 14.19 17.62 3.99
CA ASP A 92 13.97 18.51 2.84
C ASP A 92 15.30 18.98 2.20
N ASP A 93 15.40 20.28 1.90
CA ASP A 93 16.52 20.91 1.20
C ASP A 93 17.84 20.75 1.97
N ALA A 94 17.80 20.72 3.30
CA ALA A 94 18.99 20.56 4.12
C ALA A 94 19.62 19.16 3.91
N GLY A 95 18.79 18.12 3.82
CA GLY A 95 19.22 16.76 3.54
C GLY A 95 19.86 16.64 2.16
N LEU A 96 19.18 17.13 1.12
CA LEU A 96 19.66 17.04 -0.27
C LEU A 96 20.96 17.82 -0.48
N VAL A 97 21.12 19.00 0.12
CA VAL A 97 22.37 19.77 0.05
C VAL A 97 23.53 19.03 0.72
N ALA A 98 23.30 18.46 1.91
CA ALA A 98 24.30 17.66 2.61
C ALA A 98 24.73 16.44 1.78
N LEU A 99 23.75 15.75 1.19
CA LEU A 99 23.97 14.56 0.37
C LEU A 99 24.75 14.86 -0.90
N SER A 100 24.35 15.88 -1.67
CA SER A 100 25.05 16.28 -2.89
C SER A 100 26.53 16.57 -2.63
N ARG A 101 26.83 17.23 -1.51
CA ARG A 101 28.21 17.50 -1.10
C ARG A 101 28.96 16.24 -0.70
N LEU A 102 28.30 15.30 -0.01
CA LEU A 102 28.88 14.01 0.34
C LEU A 102 29.23 13.20 -0.90
N VAL A 103 28.28 13.05 -1.84
CA VAL A 103 28.49 12.32 -3.10
C VAL A 103 29.67 12.88 -3.86
N ALA A 104 29.68 14.21 -4.06
CA ALA A 104 30.78 14.86 -4.74
C ALA A 104 32.13 14.70 -4.01
N ALA A 105 32.13 14.62 -2.67
CA ALA A 105 33.34 14.35 -1.90
C ALA A 105 33.82 12.90 -2.08
N VAL A 106 32.91 11.92 -1.97
CA VAL A 106 33.21 10.50 -2.16
C VAL A 106 33.73 10.23 -3.57
N GLU A 107 33.08 10.78 -4.60
CA GLU A 107 33.49 10.61 -6.00
C GLU A 107 34.87 11.22 -6.28
N ARG A 108 35.13 12.47 -5.83
CA ARG A 108 36.46 13.09 -5.96
C ARG A 108 37.53 12.26 -5.28
N PHE A 109 37.23 11.75 -4.09
CA PHE A 109 38.17 11.02 -3.29
C PHE A 109 38.46 9.62 -3.85
N ALA A 110 37.42 8.92 -4.33
CA ALA A 110 37.56 7.66 -5.04
C ALA A 110 38.39 7.80 -6.32
N ALA A 111 38.28 8.94 -7.03
CA ALA A 111 39.07 9.22 -8.23
C ALA A 111 40.55 9.56 -7.94
N GLN A 112 40.87 10.07 -6.74
CA GLN A 112 42.23 10.48 -6.35
C GLN A 112 43.02 9.38 -5.64
N THR A 113 42.35 8.32 -5.18
CA THR A 113 42.96 7.23 -4.41
C THR A 113 42.87 5.91 -5.17
N ASP A 114 43.59 4.87 -4.75
CA ASP A 114 43.54 3.51 -5.33
C ASP A 114 42.19 2.78 -5.05
N ALA A 115 41.05 3.47 -5.18
CA ALA A 115 39.69 3.00 -4.90
C ALA A 115 39.44 2.48 -3.48
N THR A 116 40.35 2.71 -2.52
CA THR A 116 40.26 2.13 -1.15
C THR A 116 39.14 2.68 -0.28
N ILE A 117 38.54 3.83 -0.64
CA ILE A 117 37.44 4.40 0.14
C ILE A 117 36.14 3.61 -0.04
N LEU A 118 35.83 3.18 -1.26
CA LEU A 118 34.55 2.53 -1.59
C LEU A 118 34.36 1.22 -0.78
N PRO A 119 35.36 0.32 -0.66
CA PRO A 119 35.28 -0.85 0.20
C PRO A 119 35.16 -0.56 1.70
N ARG A 120 35.51 0.65 2.17
CA ARG A 120 35.41 1.05 3.58
C ARG A 120 34.12 1.79 3.91
N SER A 121 33.46 2.34 2.89
CA SER A 121 32.27 3.18 3.04
C SER A 121 31.00 2.53 2.52
N GLY A 122 31.06 1.35 1.91
CA GLY A 122 29.91 0.76 1.26
C GLY A 122 30.13 -0.61 0.65
N HIS A 123 29.14 -1.03 -0.14
CA HIS A 123 29.06 -2.37 -0.73
C HIS A 123 28.87 -2.31 -2.25
N PRO A 124 29.43 -3.25 -3.03
CA PRO A 124 29.25 -3.26 -4.48
C PRO A 124 27.81 -3.62 -4.88
N VAL A 125 27.20 -2.82 -5.76
CA VAL A 125 25.89 -3.07 -6.37
C VAL A 125 26.09 -3.95 -7.60
N GLY A 126 25.64 -5.21 -7.57
CA GLY A 126 25.86 -6.13 -8.69
C GLY A 126 25.17 -7.49 -8.54
N ASP A 127 24.87 -8.10 -9.69
CA ASP A 127 23.92 -9.20 -9.88
C ASP A 127 24.25 -10.47 -9.08
N ARG A 128 23.28 -10.94 -8.28
CA ARG A 128 23.11 -12.39 -8.10
C ARG A 128 22.67 -12.99 -9.45
N THR A 129 23.59 -13.13 -10.40
CA THR A 129 23.38 -14.10 -11.47
C THR A 129 23.54 -15.47 -10.84
N GLU A 130 22.44 -16.04 -10.32
CA GLU A 130 22.31 -17.48 -10.34
C GLU A 130 22.18 -17.89 -11.81
N GLY A 131 23.31 -18.25 -12.42
CA GLY A 131 23.30 -19.05 -13.63
C GLY A 131 23.21 -20.53 -13.24
N PRO A 132 22.45 -21.36 -13.95
CA PRO A 132 22.53 -22.80 -13.79
C PRO A 132 23.82 -23.31 -14.47
N GLY A 133 24.73 -23.86 -13.65
CA GLY A 133 25.79 -24.81 -14.03
C GLY A 133 26.80 -24.40 -15.11
N ASP A 134 28.05 -24.14 -14.71
CA ASP A 134 29.20 -24.48 -15.56
C ASP A 134 30.28 -25.20 -14.72
N ASP A 135 30.25 -26.53 -14.77
CA ASP A 135 31.28 -27.42 -14.24
C ASP A 135 32.51 -27.41 -15.16
N ARG A 136 33.45 -26.46 -15.00
CA ARG A 136 34.83 -26.64 -15.50
C ARG A 136 35.93 -26.03 -14.62
N ALA A 137 36.64 -26.95 -13.96
CA ALA A 137 38.09 -27.01 -13.76
C ALA A 137 38.78 -26.05 -12.76
N GLY A 138 38.86 -26.54 -11.52
CA GLY A 138 40.04 -26.58 -10.65
C GLY A 138 41.22 -25.64 -10.92
N ARG A 139 41.25 -24.52 -10.19
CA ARG A 139 42.46 -23.90 -9.61
C ARG A 139 42.07 -23.28 -8.26
N PRO A 140 42.88 -23.40 -7.20
CA PRO A 140 42.60 -22.73 -5.92
C PRO A 140 42.95 -21.25 -6.06
N GLY A 141 42.05 -20.50 -6.68
CA GLY A 141 41.99 -19.05 -6.60
C GLY A 141 41.07 -18.71 -5.45
N TYR A 142 41.54 -17.88 -4.53
CA TYR A 142 40.82 -17.34 -3.37
C TYR A 142 39.37 -17.00 -3.74
N ASP A 143 38.43 -17.86 -3.36
CA ASP A 143 37.02 -17.78 -3.75
C ASP A 143 36.23 -17.15 -2.61
N TRP A 144 35.36 -16.19 -2.92
CA TRP A 144 34.56 -15.42 -1.96
C TRP A 144 33.45 -16.27 -1.30
N ALA A 145 33.57 -17.60 -1.40
CA ALA A 145 32.57 -18.61 -1.08
C ALA A 145 32.57 -19.08 0.39
N ASP A 146 33.50 -18.63 1.25
CA ASP A 146 33.55 -19.08 2.65
C ASP A 146 33.04 -18.06 3.71
N GLY A 147 32.62 -16.83 3.32
CA GLY A 147 31.82 -15.82 4.07
C GLY A 147 32.32 -15.28 5.45
N PRO A 148 31.83 -14.12 5.98
CA PRO A 148 31.15 -12.97 5.38
C PRO A 148 31.99 -11.66 5.46
N ALA A 149 31.94 -10.83 4.43
CA ALA A 149 32.02 -9.38 4.60
C ALA A 149 30.60 -8.85 4.40
N ASP A 150 29.85 -8.71 5.50
CA ASP A 150 28.51 -8.11 5.59
C ASP A 150 27.62 -8.28 4.33
N SER A 151 26.96 -9.43 4.18
CA SER A 151 25.99 -9.64 3.10
C SER A 151 24.84 -8.65 3.25
N PHE A 152 24.71 -7.71 2.32
CA PHE A 152 23.65 -6.71 2.32
C PHE A 152 22.50 -7.12 1.38
N GLU A 153 21.28 -6.69 1.69
CA GLU A 153 20.08 -6.89 0.86
C GLU A 153 19.54 -5.54 0.40
N LEU A 154 19.32 -5.33 -0.90
CA LEU A 154 18.62 -4.14 -1.40
C LEU A 154 17.12 -4.27 -1.13
N LEU A 155 16.58 -3.34 -0.34
CA LEU A 155 15.15 -3.24 -0.09
C LEU A 155 14.46 -2.41 -1.18
N ALA A 156 13.13 -2.40 -1.16
CA ALA A 156 12.41 -1.34 -1.86
C ALA A 156 12.84 0.02 -1.30
N PRO A 157 12.98 1.08 -2.12
CA PRO A 157 13.40 2.40 -1.64
C PRO A 157 12.53 2.87 -0.46
N ILE A 158 11.22 2.67 -0.56
CA ILE A 158 10.28 2.84 0.54
C ILE A 158 9.70 1.47 0.90
N PRO A 159 10.27 0.74 1.89
CA PRO A 159 9.83 -0.62 2.21
C PRO A 159 8.52 -0.67 3.01
N ARG A 160 8.15 0.45 3.66
CA ARG A 160 6.95 0.60 4.48
C ARG A 160 6.17 1.86 4.07
N PRO A 161 5.71 1.95 2.82
CA PRO A 161 4.98 3.14 2.38
C PRO A 161 3.69 3.26 3.21
N ARG A 162 3.43 4.47 3.71
CA ARG A 162 2.16 4.80 4.37
C ARG A 162 1.02 4.81 3.34
N LEU A 163 1.27 5.46 2.20
CA LEU A 163 0.46 5.39 1.00
C LEU A 163 1.26 4.79 -0.15
N CYS A 164 0.72 3.77 -0.81
CA CYS A 164 1.22 3.26 -2.09
C CYS A 164 0.03 3.17 -3.05
N TRP A 165 -0.21 4.22 -3.82
CA TRP A 165 -1.40 4.38 -4.65
C TRP A 165 -1.09 4.23 -6.14
N GLY A 166 -1.76 3.28 -6.79
CA GLY A 166 -1.52 2.92 -8.19
C GLY A 166 -2.64 3.30 -9.10
N LEU A 167 -2.37 4.16 -10.09
CA LEU A 167 -3.36 4.60 -11.05
C LEU A 167 -3.68 3.50 -12.07
N VAL A 168 -4.94 3.42 -12.45
CA VAL A 168 -5.43 2.47 -13.45
C VAL A 168 -5.91 3.21 -14.70
N THR A 169 -5.66 2.61 -15.87
CA THR A 169 -6.09 3.15 -17.18
C THR A 169 -5.59 4.57 -17.49
N ASN A 170 -4.42 4.94 -16.95
CA ASN A 170 -3.81 6.26 -17.14
C ASN A 170 -2.96 6.38 -18.42
N SER A 171 -3.25 5.55 -19.42
CA SER A 171 -2.55 5.53 -20.71
C SER A 171 -3.52 5.26 -21.86
N PRO A 172 -3.45 6.02 -22.98
CA PRO A 172 -4.23 5.72 -24.17
C PRO A 172 -3.94 4.34 -24.77
N SER A 173 -2.76 3.77 -24.51
CA SER A 173 -2.40 2.42 -24.96
C SER A 173 -3.34 1.35 -24.40
N PHE A 174 -3.94 1.60 -23.23
CA PHE A 174 -4.93 0.71 -22.63
C PHE A 174 -6.09 0.39 -23.59
N LEU A 175 -6.62 1.41 -24.29
CA LEU A 175 -7.70 1.23 -25.27
C LEU A 175 -7.30 0.30 -26.41
N ARG A 176 -6.04 0.41 -26.85
CA ARG A 176 -5.50 -0.40 -27.95
C ARG A 176 -5.42 -1.87 -27.57
N ASN A 177 -5.11 -2.15 -26.30
CA ASN A 177 -4.95 -3.51 -25.77
C ASN A 177 -6.25 -4.11 -25.24
N ARG A 178 -7.25 -3.27 -24.94
CA ARG A 178 -8.57 -3.66 -24.40
C ARG A 178 -9.70 -2.95 -25.17
N PRO A 179 -9.91 -3.25 -26.46
CA PRO A 179 -10.87 -2.53 -27.32
C PRO A 179 -12.33 -2.67 -26.86
N GLY A 180 -12.65 -3.68 -26.03
CA GLY A 180 -13.98 -3.85 -25.43
C GLY A 180 -14.31 -2.86 -24.31
N VAL A 181 -13.39 -1.94 -23.96
CA VAL A 181 -13.58 -0.95 -22.90
C VAL A 181 -13.47 0.45 -23.53
N PRO A 182 -14.59 1.09 -23.95
CA PRO A 182 -14.56 2.14 -24.98
C PRO A 182 -14.35 3.60 -24.50
N LEU A 183 -13.96 3.85 -23.24
CA LEU A 183 -13.74 5.22 -22.70
C LEU A 183 -12.38 5.37 -21.98
N MET A 184 -11.94 6.56 -21.58
CA MET A 184 -10.74 6.70 -20.70
C MET A 184 -11.15 7.40 -19.41
N ASN A 185 -10.50 7.06 -18.30
CA ASN A 185 -10.76 7.76 -17.05
C ASN A 185 -10.22 9.19 -17.15
N LEU A 186 -11.08 10.18 -16.89
CA LEU A 186 -10.71 11.60 -16.93
C LEU A 186 -10.36 12.18 -15.55
N PHE A 187 -10.42 11.35 -14.52
CA PHE A 187 -10.00 11.64 -13.16
C PHE A 187 -9.03 10.53 -12.68
N PRO A 188 -8.17 10.83 -11.69
CA PRO A 188 -7.30 9.82 -11.11
C PRO A 188 -8.11 8.69 -10.45
N LEU A 189 -8.06 7.50 -11.04
CA LEU A 189 -8.58 6.27 -10.43
C LEU A 189 -7.42 5.34 -10.15
N GLY A 190 -7.45 4.65 -9.03
CA GLY A 190 -6.37 3.79 -8.60
C GLY A 190 -6.65 3.03 -7.31
N HIS A 191 -5.81 2.05 -7.02
CA HIS A 191 -5.91 1.21 -5.84
C HIS A 191 -4.77 1.48 -4.86
N GLN A 192 -4.99 1.26 -3.57
CA GLN A 192 -3.90 1.23 -2.62
C GLN A 192 -3.28 -0.18 -2.53
N ARG A 193 -1.95 -0.25 -2.33
CA ARG A 193 -1.22 -1.47 -2.03
C ARG A 193 -0.91 -1.52 -0.52
N PRO A 194 -1.11 -2.66 0.16
CA PRO A 194 -0.66 -2.84 1.55
C PRO A 194 0.86 -3.04 1.60
N GLN A 195 1.45 -2.85 2.78
CA GLN A 195 2.90 -2.98 2.99
C GLN A 195 3.42 -4.40 2.68
N GLY A 196 2.60 -5.43 2.89
CA GLY A 196 2.94 -6.84 2.56
C GLY A 196 3.18 -7.08 1.06
N ALA A 197 2.59 -6.25 0.18
CA ALA A 197 2.80 -6.34 -1.26
C ALA A 197 4.20 -5.87 -1.71
N VAL A 198 4.84 -4.99 -0.94
CA VAL A 198 6.07 -4.29 -1.37
C VAL A 198 7.31 -5.16 -1.18
N VAL A 199 8.11 -5.31 -2.23
CA VAL A 199 9.38 -6.04 -2.22
C VAL A 199 10.46 -5.30 -3.03
N GLY A 200 11.72 -5.48 -2.67
CA GLY A 200 12.86 -4.80 -3.29
C GLY A 200 13.46 -5.52 -4.50
N GLN A 201 14.60 -5.02 -4.99
CA GLN A 201 15.39 -5.64 -6.04
C GLN A 201 15.81 -7.07 -5.67
N GLY A 202 15.57 -8.05 -6.55
CA GLY A 202 15.98 -9.44 -6.35
C GLY A 202 15.13 -10.23 -5.35
N ALA A 203 14.26 -9.58 -4.57
CA ALA A 203 13.35 -10.26 -3.66
C ALA A 203 12.29 -11.06 -4.45
N PRO A 204 11.94 -12.30 -4.04
CA PRO A 204 11.00 -13.11 -4.80
C PRO A 204 9.57 -12.55 -4.81
N VAL A 205 8.94 -12.61 -5.99
CA VAL A 205 7.48 -12.52 -6.17
C VAL A 205 6.92 -13.92 -5.92
N VAL A 206 6.13 -14.07 -4.86
CA VAL A 206 5.64 -15.36 -4.35
C VAL A 206 4.22 -15.63 -4.84
N MET A 207 4.04 -16.78 -5.46
CA MET A 207 2.78 -17.25 -6.00
C MET A 207 2.32 -18.50 -5.24
N ARG A 208 1.40 -18.37 -4.28
CA ARG A 208 0.89 -19.54 -3.52
C ARG A 208 0.07 -20.50 -4.42
N HIS A 209 0.29 -21.81 -4.27
CA HIS A 209 -0.28 -22.87 -5.12
C HIS A 209 -1.81 -22.99 -5.05
N ASP A 210 -2.37 -22.80 -3.86
CA ASP A 210 -3.79 -22.83 -3.54
C ASP A 210 -4.51 -21.53 -3.94
N ASN A 211 -3.77 -20.40 -3.96
CA ASN A 211 -4.36 -19.08 -4.08
C ASN A 211 -4.08 -18.37 -5.42
N HIS A 212 -2.89 -18.39 -6.02
CA HIS A 212 -2.55 -17.46 -7.13
C HIS A 212 -2.49 -18.07 -8.55
N LEU A 213 -2.76 -19.36 -8.69
CA LEU A 213 -2.88 -20.02 -10.00
C LEU A 213 -4.29 -19.82 -10.62
N PRO A 214 -4.46 -19.85 -11.95
CA PRO A 214 -3.51 -20.26 -12.99
C PRO A 214 -2.86 -19.11 -13.79
N SER A 215 -3.07 -17.83 -13.46
CA SER A 215 -2.55 -16.72 -14.29
C SER A 215 -2.08 -15.53 -13.47
N MET A 216 -0.88 -15.06 -13.81
CA MET A 216 -0.28 -13.84 -13.31
C MET A 216 -0.10 -12.86 -14.47
N ALA A 217 -0.12 -11.58 -14.16
CA ALA A 217 0.31 -10.55 -15.09
C ALA A 217 1.15 -9.47 -14.41
N TYR A 218 2.00 -8.80 -15.17
CA TYR A 218 2.94 -7.82 -14.64
C TYR A 218 3.21 -6.70 -15.65
N ASN A 219 3.52 -5.50 -15.15
CA ASN A 219 3.71 -4.32 -15.99
C ASN A 219 4.67 -3.31 -15.35
N VAL A 220 5.45 -2.62 -16.19
CA VAL A 220 6.32 -1.52 -15.75
C VAL A 220 5.52 -0.25 -15.50
N GLU A 221 5.77 0.40 -14.36
CA GLU A 221 5.17 1.69 -14.00
C GLU A 221 6.19 2.67 -13.42
N LEU A 222 6.07 3.94 -13.79
CA LEU A 222 6.80 5.02 -13.15
C LEU A 222 6.13 5.34 -11.82
N ALA A 223 6.91 5.33 -10.73
CA ALA A 223 6.44 5.71 -9.41
C ALA A 223 7.10 7.03 -8.96
N VAL A 224 6.27 7.91 -8.43
CA VAL A 224 6.64 9.20 -7.85
C VAL A 224 6.67 9.06 -6.34
N VAL A 225 7.78 9.50 -5.72
CA VAL A 225 7.93 9.52 -4.26
C VAL A 225 7.79 10.95 -3.75
N ILE A 226 6.90 11.14 -2.78
CA ILE A 226 6.67 12.44 -2.13
C ILE A 226 7.84 12.75 -1.18
N GLY A 227 8.45 13.91 -1.35
CA GLY A 227 9.55 14.42 -0.54
C GLY A 227 9.16 15.47 0.48
N ARG A 228 8.01 16.12 0.31
CA ARG A 228 7.52 17.17 1.21
C ARG A 228 6.03 16.97 1.50
N THR A 229 5.68 16.96 2.78
CA THR A 229 4.29 16.85 3.22
C THR A 229 3.45 18.03 2.72
N GLY A 230 2.21 17.78 2.30
CA GLY A 230 1.30 18.83 1.87
C GLY A 230 -0.15 18.38 1.74
N ARG A 231 -1.05 19.35 1.81
CA ARG A 231 -2.50 19.24 1.61
C ARG A 231 -2.94 20.44 0.77
N ASP A 232 -3.99 20.28 -0.02
CA ASP A 232 -4.50 21.31 -0.93
C ASP A 232 -3.39 21.89 -1.84
N ILE A 233 -2.55 21.02 -2.39
CA ILE A 233 -1.38 21.41 -3.18
C ILE A 233 -1.88 21.85 -4.57
N PRO A 234 -1.65 23.11 -4.98
CA PRO A 234 -2.03 23.55 -6.32
C PRO A 234 -1.15 22.88 -7.39
N VAL A 235 -1.69 22.69 -8.59
CA VAL A 235 -1.04 22.00 -9.72
C VAL A 235 0.35 22.59 -10.00
N GLU A 236 0.48 23.91 -9.95
CA GLU A 236 1.72 24.65 -10.25
C GLU A 236 2.84 24.39 -9.24
N ARG A 237 2.50 23.94 -8.03
CA ARG A 237 3.46 23.64 -6.96
C ARG A 237 3.64 22.14 -6.71
N ALA A 238 2.87 21.29 -7.39
CA ALA A 238 2.89 19.85 -7.17
C ALA A 238 4.31 19.25 -7.30
N MET A 239 5.09 19.70 -8.28
CA MET A 239 6.45 19.20 -8.48
C MET A 239 7.44 19.62 -7.38
N GLU A 240 7.15 20.64 -6.57
CA GLU A 240 7.93 20.99 -5.38
C GLU A 240 7.86 19.88 -4.32
N HIS A 241 6.76 19.12 -4.29
CA HIS A 241 6.54 18.05 -3.33
C HIS A 241 7.16 16.71 -3.72
N VAL A 242 7.68 16.58 -4.94
CA VAL A 242 8.27 15.33 -5.43
C VAL A 242 9.75 15.25 -5.04
N ALA A 243 10.15 14.16 -4.36
CA ALA A 243 11.56 13.85 -4.10
C ALA A 243 12.25 13.29 -5.35
N GLY A 244 11.57 12.43 -6.08
CA GLY A 244 12.12 11.72 -7.23
C GLY A 244 11.25 10.57 -7.68
N TYR A 245 11.86 9.63 -8.39
CA TYR A 245 11.19 8.56 -9.11
C TYR A 245 11.82 7.19 -8.82
N THR A 246 11.03 6.14 -8.86
CA THR A 246 11.50 4.74 -8.84
C THR A 246 10.68 3.91 -9.84
N VAL A 247 11.13 2.70 -10.16
CA VAL A 247 10.33 1.74 -10.93
C VAL A 247 9.42 0.97 -9.98
N VAL A 248 8.18 0.74 -10.39
CA VAL A 248 7.27 -0.25 -9.81
C VAL A 248 6.96 -1.30 -10.87
N ASN A 249 6.95 -2.56 -10.46
CA ASN A 249 6.35 -3.64 -11.24
C ASN A 249 4.93 -3.88 -10.69
N ASP A 250 3.90 -3.46 -11.43
CA ASP A 250 2.52 -3.76 -11.07
C ASP A 250 2.21 -5.22 -11.41
N VAL A 251 2.43 -6.10 -10.43
CA VAL A 251 2.06 -7.51 -10.53
C VAL A 251 0.61 -7.70 -10.06
N SER A 252 -0.08 -8.61 -10.71
CA SER A 252 -1.45 -9.02 -10.38
C SER A 252 -1.63 -10.52 -10.53
N GLY A 253 -2.37 -11.13 -9.61
CA GLY A 253 -2.84 -12.52 -9.72
C GLY A 253 -4.35 -12.63 -9.92
N THR A 254 -4.83 -13.83 -10.25
CA THR A 254 -6.26 -14.09 -10.48
C THR A 254 -6.99 -14.77 -9.31
N HIS A 255 -6.42 -14.81 -8.10
CA HIS A 255 -7.01 -15.53 -6.95
C HIS A 255 -8.48 -15.18 -6.72
N TYR A 256 -8.75 -13.88 -6.50
CA TYR A 256 -10.09 -13.43 -6.17
C TYR A 256 -11.08 -13.72 -7.31
N TYR A 257 -10.61 -13.70 -8.57
CA TYR A 257 -11.41 -14.19 -9.70
C TYR A 257 -11.72 -15.68 -9.60
N SER A 258 -10.75 -16.52 -9.23
CA SER A 258 -10.94 -17.97 -9.06
C SER A 258 -11.85 -18.33 -7.89
N ALA A 259 -11.87 -17.50 -6.82
CA ALA A 259 -12.73 -17.67 -5.65
C ALA A 259 -14.22 -17.43 -5.97
N VAL A 260 -14.52 -16.76 -7.08
CA VAL A 260 -15.91 -16.51 -7.50
C VAL A 260 -16.57 -17.83 -7.91
N PRO A 261 -17.74 -18.19 -7.35
CA PRO A 261 -18.48 -19.38 -7.74
C PRO A 261 -18.68 -19.48 -9.26
N GLY A 262 -18.25 -20.61 -9.84
CA GLY A 262 -18.35 -20.86 -11.28
C GLY A 262 -17.27 -20.20 -12.15
N ASN A 263 -16.28 -19.54 -11.55
CA ASN A 263 -15.22 -18.82 -12.28
C ASN A 263 -13.82 -19.44 -12.16
N THR A 264 -13.69 -20.57 -11.46
CA THR A 264 -12.43 -21.31 -11.34
C THR A 264 -11.83 -21.60 -12.72
N GLY A 265 -10.56 -21.19 -12.92
CA GLY A 265 -9.84 -21.42 -14.18
C GLY A 265 -10.20 -20.50 -15.35
N ARG A 266 -11.03 -19.46 -15.15
CA ARG A 266 -11.47 -18.53 -16.21
C ARG A 266 -10.67 -17.22 -16.31
N GLY A 267 -9.59 -17.10 -15.54
CA GLY A 267 -8.70 -15.92 -15.56
C GLY A 267 -9.40 -14.64 -15.11
N TYR A 268 -9.09 -13.51 -15.76
CA TYR A 268 -9.59 -12.17 -15.40
C TYR A 268 -11.03 -11.85 -15.83
N SER A 269 -11.79 -12.84 -16.31
CA SER A 269 -13.20 -12.67 -16.66
C SER A 269 -14.10 -13.00 -15.48
N LEU A 270 -15.21 -12.29 -15.31
CA LEU A 270 -16.21 -12.59 -14.27
C LEU A 270 -17.50 -13.13 -14.88
N PRO A 271 -18.25 -14.00 -14.17
CA PRO A 271 -19.53 -14.49 -14.65
C PRO A 271 -20.59 -13.37 -14.78
N PRO A 272 -21.68 -13.56 -15.56
CA PRO A 272 -22.72 -12.54 -15.76
C PRO A 272 -23.38 -12.00 -14.48
N GLY A 273 -23.34 -12.72 -13.35
CA GLY A 273 -23.88 -12.27 -12.05
C GLY A 273 -22.92 -11.41 -11.21
N TYR A 274 -21.70 -11.16 -11.68
CA TYR A 274 -20.63 -10.47 -10.94
C TYR A 274 -20.10 -9.26 -11.73
N GLN A 275 -21.02 -8.46 -12.29
CA GLN A 275 -20.70 -7.39 -13.24
C GLN A 275 -20.75 -5.98 -12.64
N ASP A 276 -20.98 -5.83 -11.33
CA ASP A 276 -20.87 -4.51 -10.71
C ASP A 276 -19.39 -4.08 -10.60
N TRP A 277 -19.17 -2.77 -10.68
CA TRP A 277 -17.81 -2.25 -10.74
C TRP A 277 -17.02 -2.44 -9.44
N LEU A 278 -17.64 -2.29 -8.27
CA LEU A 278 -16.91 -2.45 -7.00
C LEU A 278 -16.44 -3.89 -6.81
N TYR A 279 -17.19 -4.86 -7.30
CA TYR A 279 -16.74 -6.24 -7.35
C TYR A 279 -15.62 -6.46 -8.37
N GLN A 280 -15.73 -5.89 -9.58
CA GLN A 280 -14.63 -5.92 -10.57
C GLN A 280 -13.35 -5.28 -10.02
N ALA A 281 -13.47 -4.16 -9.31
CA ALA A 281 -12.40 -3.48 -8.62
C ALA A 281 -11.82 -4.35 -7.51
N THR A 282 -12.67 -5.02 -6.71
CA THR A 282 -12.19 -5.98 -5.70
C THR A 282 -11.44 -7.15 -6.35
N ALA A 283 -11.96 -7.74 -7.43
CA ALA A 283 -11.32 -8.86 -8.09
C ALA A 283 -9.99 -8.49 -8.75
N SER A 284 -10.00 -7.40 -9.53
CA SER A 284 -8.81 -6.89 -10.21
C SER A 284 -7.77 -6.40 -9.22
N TRP A 285 -8.19 -5.50 -8.32
CA TRP A 285 -7.24 -4.82 -7.43
C TRP A 285 -6.93 -5.65 -6.19
N GLY A 286 -7.77 -6.60 -5.77
CA GLY A 286 -7.45 -7.55 -4.70
C GLY A 286 -6.29 -8.46 -5.11
N GLY A 287 -6.31 -8.96 -6.35
CA GLY A 287 -5.18 -9.67 -6.94
C GLY A 287 -3.89 -8.85 -7.09
N LYS A 288 -4.00 -7.52 -6.99
CA LYS A 288 -2.87 -6.56 -6.94
C LYS A 288 -2.43 -6.28 -5.48
N LYS A 289 -3.28 -6.49 -4.48
CA LYS A 289 -2.95 -6.24 -3.07
C LYS A 289 -2.19 -7.40 -2.40
N ALA A 290 -2.19 -8.57 -3.03
CA ALA A 290 -1.55 -9.75 -2.46
C ALA A 290 -0.07 -9.52 -2.15
N ASP A 291 0.41 -10.26 -1.15
CA ASP A 291 1.80 -10.16 -0.70
C ASP A 291 2.78 -10.32 -1.87
N THR A 292 3.86 -9.55 -1.83
CA THR A 292 4.96 -9.53 -2.82
C THR A 292 4.62 -9.05 -4.24
N LEU A 293 3.36 -8.68 -4.54
CA LEU A 293 2.93 -8.31 -5.90
C LEU A 293 3.13 -6.82 -6.25
N CYS A 294 3.91 -6.08 -5.47
CA CYS A 294 4.32 -4.72 -5.77
C CYS A 294 5.85 -4.54 -5.65
N PRO A 295 6.67 -5.24 -6.47
CA PRO A 295 8.10 -4.93 -6.53
C PRO A 295 8.35 -3.45 -6.82
N MET A 296 9.29 -2.85 -6.10
CA MET A 296 9.66 -1.45 -6.21
C MET A 296 11.17 -1.27 -6.09
N GLY A 297 11.78 -0.50 -6.99
CA GLY A 297 13.20 -0.21 -6.95
C GLY A 297 13.80 0.03 -8.34
N PRO A 298 15.11 -0.23 -8.53
CA PRO A 298 16.06 -0.70 -7.52
C PRO A 298 16.46 0.39 -6.52
N TYR A 299 16.30 1.66 -6.88
CA TYR A 299 16.61 2.84 -6.05
C TYR A 299 15.63 3.98 -6.35
N LEU A 300 15.56 4.97 -5.48
CA LEU A 300 14.97 6.28 -5.74
C LEU A 300 15.97 7.16 -6.50
N VAL A 301 15.56 7.73 -7.63
CA VAL A 301 16.36 8.66 -8.44
C VAL A 301 15.78 10.07 -8.34
N THR A 302 16.62 11.06 -8.01
CA THR A 302 16.16 12.45 -7.85
C THR A 302 15.70 13.09 -9.16
N LYS A 303 14.84 14.11 -9.05
CA LYS A 303 14.28 14.85 -10.20
C LYS A 303 15.35 15.38 -11.16
N ASP A 304 16.43 15.95 -10.64
CA ASP A 304 17.53 16.54 -11.41
C ASP A 304 18.31 15.52 -12.24
N GLU A 305 18.35 14.24 -11.84
CA GLU A 305 19.00 13.18 -12.64
C GLU A 305 18.11 12.63 -13.74
N VAL A 306 16.79 12.61 -13.51
CA VAL A 306 15.83 12.13 -14.52
C VAL A 306 15.59 13.19 -15.60
N GLY A 307 15.55 14.47 -15.23
CA GLY A 307 15.18 15.55 -16.15
C GLY A 307 13.67 15.55 -16.39
N ASP A 308 13.23 15.24 -17.60
CA ASP A 308 11.80 15.19 -17.96
C ASP A 308 11.20 13.81 -17.68
N PRO A 309 10.33 13.66 -16.66
CA PRO A 309 9.72 12.37 -16.31
C PRO A 309 8.75 11.85 -17.39
N TYR A 310 8.32 12.71 -18.33
CA TYR A 310 7.42 12.35 -19.44
C TYR A 310 8.17 11.94 -20.72
N ASN A 311 9.50 11.86 -20.66
CA ASN A 311 10.33 11.52 -21.81
C ASN A 311 11.32 10.38 -21.53
N LEU A 312 10.79 9.25 -21.05
CA LEU A 312 11.58 8.08 -20.69
C LEU A 312 11.07 6.83 -21.43
N LEU A 313 11.98 6.07 -22.03
CA LEU A 313 11.66 4.74 -22.52
C LEU A 313 11.43 3.76 -21.36
N MET A 314 10.51 2.83 -21.57
CA MET A 314 10.14 1.81 -20.60
C MET A 314 10.23 0.43 -21.25
N TRP A 315 10.74 -0.57 -20.52
CA TRP A 315 10.84 -1.95 -20.98
C TRP A 315 10.24 -2.91 -19.97
N THR A 316 9.62 -3.97 -20.49
CA THR A 316 9.19 -5.12 -19.71
C THR A 316 9.78 -6.37 -20.34
N ARG A 317 10.51 -7.17 -19.56
CA ARG A 317 11.16 -8.41 -20.00
C ARG A 317 10.80 -9.56 -19.07
N GLN A 318 10.87 -10.76 -19.63
CA GLN A 318 10.67 -12.02 -18.93
C GLN A 318 11.86 -12.93 -19.22
N SER A 319 12.67 -13.21 -18.21
CA SER A 319 13.88 -14.03 -18.35
C SER A 319 14.74 -13.60 -19.55
N GLY A 320 15.06 -12.31 -19.63
CA GLY A 320 15.85 -11.68 -20.69
C GLY A 320 15.06 -11.34 -21.98
N ARG A 321 13.90 -11.95 -22.21
CA ARG A 321 13.09 -11.71 -23.42
C ARG A 321 12.23 -10.47 -23.27
N THR A 322 12.43 -9.46 -24.13
CA THR A 322 11.56 -8.27 -24.16
C THR A 322 10.13 -8.66 -24.57
N ARG A 323 9.16 -8.31 -23.72
CA ARG A 323 7.72 -8.58 -23.89
C ARG A 323 6.97 -7.33 -24.35
N ASP A 324 7.40 -6.17 -23.88
CA ASP A 324 6.79 -4.89 -24.19
C ASP A 324 7.83 -3.75 -24.13
N ARG A 325 7.53 -2.67 -24.84
CA ARG A 325 8.29 -1.42 -24.83
C ARG A 325 7.31 -0.24 -24.92
N ALA A 326 7.42 0.67 -23.98
CA ALA A 326 6.55 1.84 -23.87
C ALA A 326 7.36 3.13 -23.65
N HIS A 327 6.64 4.23 -23.42
CA HIS A 327 7.23 5.55 -23.20
C HIS A 327 6.36 6.35 -22.22
N THR A 328 6.98 7.01 -21.23
CA THR A 328 6.24 7.75 -20.19
C THR A 328 5.43 8.92 -20.75
N GLY A 329 5.76 9.42 -21.93
CA GLY A 329 4.98 10.45 -22.64
C GLY A 329 3.56 10.01 -23.06
N ALA A 330 3.22 8.72 -22.92
CA ALA A 330 1.84 8.25 -23.07
C ALA A 330 0.99 8.43 -21.79
N THR A 331 1.53 9.05 -20.73
CA THR A 331 0.79 9.36 -19.51
C THR A 331 -0.39 10.28 -19.82
N LEU A 332 -1.61 9.87 -19.43
CA LEU A 332 -2.83 10.63 -19.68
C LEU A 332 -3.02 11.75 -18.65
N LEU A 333 -3.01 11.41 -17.37
CA LEU A 333 -3.10 12.34 -16.24
C LEU A 333 -1.70 12.52 -15.65
N GLY A 334 -1.16 13.73 -15.82
CA GLY A 334 0.15 14.11 -15.33
C GLY A 334 0.27 14.10 -13.80
N ILE A 335 1.51 14.00 -13.33
CA ILE A 335 1.94 13.98 -11.93
C ILE A 335 1.33 15.13 -11.15
N GLU A 336 1.36 16.33 -11.72
CA GLU A 336 0.91 17.57 -11.11
C GLU A 336 -0.58 17.51 -10.78
N ARG A 337 -1.39 17.04 -11.74
CA ARG A 337 -2.84 16.93 -11.58
C ARG A 337 -3.22 15.84 -10.59
N VAL A 338 -2.48 14.72 -10.57
CA VAL A 338 -2.73 13.61 -9.65
C VAL A 338 -2.41 14.02 -8.20
N ILE A 339 -1.28 14.69 -7.98
CA ILE A 339 -0.91 15.23 -6.66
C ILE A 339 -1.93 16.27 -6.19
N ALA A 340 -2.31 17.22 -7.04
CA ALA A 340 -3.30 18.23 -6.70
C ALA A 340 -4.66 17.60 -6.36
N TRP A 341 -5.10 16.62 -7.15
CA TRP A 341 -6.37 15.93 -6.92
C TRP A 341 -6.37 15.16 -5.60
N TYR A 342 -5.36 14.33 -5.35
CA TYR A 342 -5.29 13.54 -4.11
C TYR A 342 -5.17 14.43 -2.88
N SER A 343 -4.27 15.42 -2.94
CA SER A 343 -4.02 16.35 -1.84
C SER A 343 -5.20 17.25 -1.49
N SER A 344 -6.18 17.40 -2.40
CA SER A 344 -7.42 18.14 -2.12
C SER A 344 -8.29 17.47 -1.05
N PHE A 345 -8.10 16.18 -0.76
CA PHE A 345 -8.91 15.46 0.24
C PHE A 345 -8.10 14.77 1.33
N ALA A 346 -6.91 14.28 1.02
CA ALA A 346 -6.05 13.60 1.96
C ALA A 346 -4.63 14.14 1.87
N SER A 347 -3.97 14.31 3.01
CA SER A 347 -2.61 14.83 3.06
C SER A 347 -1.64 13.82 2.44
N LEU A 348 -0.71 14.32 1.63
CA LEU A 348 0.45 13.59 1.17
C LEU A 348 1.61 13.81 2.15
N HIS A 349 2.33 12.75 2.48
CA HIS A 349 3.43 12.73 3.44
C HIS A 349 4.73 12.29 2.77
N VAL A 350 5.85 12.68 3.36
CA VAL A 350 7.17 12.21 2.93
C VAL A 350 7.22 10.68 2.91
N GLY A 351 7.68 10.12 1.80
CA GLY A 351 7.76 8.68 1.56
C GLY A 351 6.47 8.06 1.01
N ASP A 352 5.38 8.81 0.83
CA ASP A 352 4.23 8.31 0.08
C ASP A 352 4.62 8.06 -1.38
N VAL A 353 4.05 7.00 -1.96
CA VAL A 353 4.35 6.53 -3.31
C VAL A 353 3.09 6.55 -4.16
N ILE A 354 3.17 7.17 -5.34
CA ILE A 354 2.11 7.19 -6.35
C ILE A 354 2.67 6.61 -7.64
N HIS A 355 2.12 5.49 -8.14
CA HIS A 355 2.56 4.86 -9.39
C HIS A 355 1.52 5.04 -10.50
N PHE A 356 1.99 5.37 -11.72
CA PHE A 356 1.20 6.10 -12.72
C PHE A 356 0.50 5.24 -13.77
N GLY A 357 0.43 3.92 -13.57
CA GLY A 357 -0.12 3.01 -14.56
C GLY A 357 0.91 2.60 -15.61
N THR A 358 0.67 1.47 -16.26
CA THR A 358 1.45 1.04 -17.42
C THR A 358 1.14 1.87 -18.66
N MET A 359 2.18 2.23 -19.40
CA MET A 359 2.09 3.01 -20.65
C MET A 359 2.04 2.14 -21.91
N GLY A 360 2.26 0.84 -21.76
CA GLY A 360 2.33 -0.13 -22.85
C GLY A 360 1.19 -1.13 -22.83
N VAL A 361 1.54 -2.41 -22.96
CA VAL A 361 0.58 -3.52 -22.80
C VAL A 361 0.16 -3.59 -21.35
N ASP A 362 -1.14 -3.71 -21.10
CA ASP A 362 -1.71 -3.93 -19.76
C ASP A 362 -1.92 -5.41 -19.49
N GLY A 363 -1.41 -5.88 -18.36
CA GLY A 363 -1.48 -7.26 -17.92
C GLY A 363 -0.75 -8.26 -18.82
N LEU A 364 0.58 -8.15 -18.96
CA LEU A 364 1.35 -9.14 -19.71
C LEU A 364 1.31 -10.50 -18.99
N PRO A 365 0.75 -11.55 -19.59
CA PRO A 365 0.52 -12.81 -18.88
C PRO A 365 1.82 -13.59 -18.70
N VAL A 366 1.89 -14.31 -17.58
CA VAL A 366 2.89 -15.32 -17.26
C VAL A 366 2.17 -16.63 -16.97
N THR A 367 2.52 -17.67 -17.72
CA THR A 367 1.88 -18.99 -17.64
C THR A 367 2.48 -19.84 -16.52
N PRO A 368 1.73 -20.83 -15.98
CA PRO A 368 2.26 -21.75 -14.98
C PRO A 368 3.51 -22.52 -15.44
N ALA A 369 3.58 -22.87 -16.73
CA ALA A 369 4.75 -23.55 -17.30
C ALA A 369 5.99 -22.64 -17.31
N GLU A 370 5.83 -21.35 -17.60
CA GLU A 370 6.91 -20.37 -17.52
C GLU A 370 7.36 -20.18 -16.05
N ILE A 371 6.43 -20.15 -15.10
CA ILE A 371 6.77 -20.06 -13.67
C ILE A 371 7.57 -21.28 -13.23
N ALA A 372 7.12 -22.49 -13.58
CA ALA A 372 7.81 -23.75 -13.27
C ALA A 372 9.22 -23.83 -13.90
N ALA A 373 9.47 -23.10 -14.98
CA ALA A 373 10.77 -23.00 -15.63
C ALA A 373 11.71 -21.95 -15.00
N GLY A 374 11.35 -21.35 -13.85
CA GLY A 374 12.18 -20.35 -13.17
C GLY A 374 12.10 -18.97 -13.83
N THR A 375 10.88 -18.44 -13.99
CA THR A 375 10.69 -17.10 -14.60
C THR A 375 11.24 -15.99 -13.71
N ARG A 376 11.91 -15.02 -14.36
CA ARG A 376 12.26 -13.73 -13.77
C ARG A 376 11.45 -12.62 -14.45
N LEU A 377 10.84 -11.75 -13.65
CA LEU A 377 10.16 -10.55 -14.14
C LEU A 377 11.13 -9.38 -14.07
N GLU A 378 11.23 -8.64 -15.16
CA GLU A 378 12.18 -7.53 -15.29
C GLU A 378 11.46 -6.32 -15.86
N VAL A 379 11.56 -5.19 -15.19
CA VAL A 379 10.99 -3.92 -15.64
C VAL A 379 12.05 -2.83 -15.55
N GLU A 380 12.13 -1.98 -16.56
CA GLU A 380 13.17 -0.96 -16.64
C GLU A 380 12.56 0.35 -17.14
N ILE A 381 13.01 1.45 -16.55
CA ILE A 381 12.72 2.80 -17.03
C ILE A 381 14.04 3.52 -17.22
N GLU A 382 14.21 4.10 -18.40
CA GLU A 382 15.37 4.92 -18.77
C GLU A 382 15.65 5.97 -17.69
N SER A 383 16.94 6.18 -17.38
CA SER A 383 17.44 7.10 -16.35
C SER A 383 16.99 6.80 -14.89
N VAL A 384 16.03 5.91 -14.67
CA VAL A 384 15.57 5.51 -13.32
C VAL A 384 16.24 4.20 -12.86
N GLY A 385 16.17 3.14 -13.67
CA GLY A 385 16.85 1.88 -13.37
C GLY A 385 16.09 0.64 -13.82
N ALA A 386 16.71 -0.52 -13.58
CA ALA A 386 16.13 -1.83 -13.87
C ALA A 386 15.82 -2.57 -12.56
N LEU A 387 14.56 -2.98 -12.42
CA LEU A 387 14.04 -3.75 -11.31
C LEU A 387 13.77 -5.18 -11.78
N ALA A 388 14.23 -6.17 -11.02
CA ALA A 388 14.07 -7.55 -11.40
C ALA A 388 13.90 -8.51 -10.22
N ASN A 389 12.96 -9.42 -10.37
CA ASN A 389 12.49 -10.29 -9.30
C ASN A 389 12.25 -11.70 -9.83
N PRO A 390 12.78 -12.76 -9.17
CA PRO A 390 12.40 -14.13 -9.50
C PRO A 390 10.95 -14.39 -9.08
N VAL A 391 10.25 -15.23 -9.84
CA VAL A 391 8.93 -15.73 -9.48
C VAL A 391 9.11 -17.09 -8.82
N VAL A 392 8.59 -17.25 -7.61
CA VAL A 392 8.66 -18.50 -6.87
C VAL A 392 7.27 -18.99 -6.53
N VAL A 393 7.10 -20.30 -6.55
CA VAL A 393 5.93 -20.98 -6.02
C VAL A 393 6.39 -21.70 -4.76
N PRO A 394 5.86 -21.35 -3.58
CA PRO A 394 6.31 -21.98 -2.35
C PRO A 394 5.89 -23.46 -2.33
N ASP A 395 6.81 -24.33 -1.95
CA ASP A 395 6.48 -25.72 -1.62
C ASP A 395 5.53 -25.72 -0.41
N VAL A 396 4.36 -26.33 -0.55
CA VAL A 396 3.44 -26.58 0.57
C VAL A 396 3.99 -27.72 1.43
N GLY A 397 5.10 -27.45 2.12
CA GLY A 397 5.66 -28.34 3.12
C GLY A 397 4.70 -28.43 4.30
N HIS A 398 4.25 -29.65 4.61
CA HIS A 398 3.52 -29.91 5.86
C HIS A 398 4.58 -30.05 6.95
N ASP A 399 4.42 -29.36 8.08
CA ASP A 399 5.29 -29.61 9.23
C ASP A 399 5.01 -31.00 9.84
N ALA A 400 5.84 -31.43 10.80
CA ALA A 400 5.70 -32.74 11.44
C ALA A 400 4.38 -32.93 12.23
N ALA A 401 3.60 -31.85 12.42
CA ALA A 401 2.28 -31.83 13.03
C ALA A 401 1.13 -31.73 12.00
N GLY A 402 1.44 -31.68 10.71
CA GLY A 402 0.46 -31.54 9.62
C GLY A 402 -0.06 -30.11 9.42
N SER A 403 0.55 -29.11 10.05
CA SER A 403 0.21 -27.69 9.91
C SER A 403 0.91 -27.06 8.70
N THR A 404 0.20 -26.14 8.03
CA THR A 404 0.63 -25.39 6.85
C THR A 404 1.12 -23.97 7.18
N ARG A 405 1.41 -23.65 8.45
CA ARG A 405 1.73 -22.28 8.86
C ARG A 405 2.98 -21.74 8.15
N THR A 406 2.82 -20.61 7.46
CA THR A 406 3.91 -19.96 6.73
C THR A 406 4.93 -19.35 7.71
N ASP A 407 6.22 -19.66 7.56
CA ASP A 407 7.30 -19.00 8.33
C ASP A 407 7.49 -17.55 7.84
N LEU A 408 6.84 -16.61 8.53
CA LEU A 408 6.90 -15.18 8.21
C LEU A 408 8.28 -14.54 8.44
N THR A 409 9.21 -15.21 9.14
CA THR A 409 10.58 -14.69 9.29
C THR A 409 11.39 -14.73 7.99
N ARG A 410 10.89 -15.45 6.97
CA ARG A 410 11.46 -15.53 5.63
C ARG A 410 10.63 -14.80 4.57
N HIS A 411 9.62 -14.05 4.98
CA HIS A 411 8.74 -13.34 4.06
C HIS A 411 9.54 -12.35 3.18
N SER A 412 9.22 -12.27 1.88
CA SER A 412 9.96 -11.39 0.95
C SER A 412 9.79 -9.91 1.27
N SER A 413 8.60 -9.50 1.71
CA SER A 413 8.36 -8.12 2.17
C SER A 413 9.06 -7.89 3.52
N TRP A 414 9.96 -6.90 3.54
CA TRP A 414 10.63 -6.45 4.77
C TRP A 414 9.63 -5.97 5.82
N ALA A 415 8.54 -5.32 5.43
CA ALA A 415 7.53 -4.84 6.39
C ALA A 415 6.93 -5.99 7.22
N VAL A 416 6.72 -7.15 6.62
CA VAL A 416 6.24 -8.37 7.30
C VAL A 416 7.36 -9.02 8.09
N ARG A 417 8.52 -9.23 7.44
CA ARG A 417 9.67 -9.92 8.01
C ARG A 417 10.22 -9.21 9.24
N GLU A 418 10.26 -7.88 9.24
CA GLU A 418 10.67 -7.04 10.36
C GLU A 418 9.90 -7.43 11.62
N LEU A 419 8.56 -7.43 11.56
CA LEU A 419 7.72 -7.78 12.72
C LEU A 419 7.94 -9.23 13.16
N ALA A 420 7.98 -10.17 12.22
CA ALA A 420 8.18 -11.58 12.53
C ALA A 420 9.57 -11.85 13.18
N LEU A 421 10.63 -11.17 12.73
CA LEU A 421 11.96 -11.26 13.34
C LEU A 421 12.01 -10.62 14.72
N HIS A 422 11.30 -9.52 14.92
CA HIS A 422 11.18 -8.91 16.24
C HIS A 422 10.53 -9.87 17.23
N GLU A 423 9.45 -10.58 16.87
CA GLU A 423 8.84 -11.60 17.74
C GLU A 423 9.84 -12.67 18.16
N ARG A 424 10.62 -13.19 17.21
CA ARG A 424 11.63 -14.22 17.49
C ARG A 424 12.68 -13.75 18.50
N ASN A 425 13.04 -12.46 18.46
CA ASN A 425 14.10 -11.87 19.30
C ASN A 425 13.56 -11.20 20.58
N ARG A 426 12.29 -10.78 20.57
CA ARG A 426 11.54 -10.06 21.60
C ARG A 426 10.07 -10.50 21.49
N PRO A 427 9.65 -11.54 22.25
CA PRO A 427 8.27 -12.02 22.22
C PRO A 427 7.26 -10.91 22.54
N GLY A 428 6.13 -10.87 21.84
CA GLY A 428 5.04 -9.90 22.03
C GLY A 428 5.05 -8.67 21.10
N VAL A 429 5.78 -8.69 19.97
CA VAL A 429 5.82 -7.57 18.99
C VAL A 429 4.91 -7.82 17.78
N THR A 430 4.61 -9.09 17.49
CA THR A 430 3.64 -9.48 16.45
C THR A 430 2.19 -9.44 16.90
N ALA A 431 1.93 -9.04 18.14
CA ALA A 431 0.59 -8.90 18.68
C ALA A 431 0.48 -7.62 19.50
N ILE A 432 -0.72 -7.04 19.53
CA ILE A 432 -1.08 -6.02 20.51
C ILE A 432 -1.74 -6.75 21.67
N GLU A 433 -1.22 -6.55 22.88
CA GLU A 433 -1.64 -7.37 24.02
C GLU A 433 -3.00 -6.96 24.59
N ALA A 434 -3.24 -5.65 24.71
CA ALA A 434 -4.48 -5.13 25.22
C ALA A 434 -5.05 -4.00 24.33
N PRO A 435 -6.38 -3.82 24.28
CA PRO A 435 -7.00 -2.76 23.49
C PRO A 435 -6.44 -1.36 23.75
N GLU A 436 -6.07 -1.05 24.99
CA GLU A 436 -5.47 0.22 25.41
C GLU A 436 -4.06 0.48 24.84
N ASP A 437 -3.37 -0.55 24.37
CA ASP A 437 -2.06 -0.42 23.72
C ASP A 437 -2.18 -0.03 22.24
N TRP A 438 -3.39 -0.09 21.67
CA TRP A 438 -3.65 0.33 20.31
C TRP A 438 -3.99 1.83 20.24
N SER A 439 -3.60 2.47 19.14
CA SER A 439 -4.06 3.81 18.80
C SER A 439 -4.25 3.94 17.30
N VAL A 440 -5.09 4.89 16.87
CA VAL A 440 -5.32 5.18 15.45
C VAL A 440 -4.02 5.54 14.72
N ALA A 441 -3.10 6.25 15.37
CA ALA A 441 -1.80 6.59 14.78
C ALA A 441 -0.92 5.35 14.49
N GLY A 442 -1.19 4.22 15.17
CA GLY A 442 -0.52 2.95 14.96
C GLY A 442 -1.17 2.07 13.89
N ALA A 443 -2.35 2.44 13.36
CA ALA A 443 -3.02 1.66 12.31
C ALA A 443 -2.20 1.71 11.02
N ARG A 444 -1.84 0.54 10.48
CA ARG A 444 -1.06 0.44 9.23
C ARG A 444 -1.95 0.46 7.99
N HIS A 445 -3.06 -0.26 8.05
CA HIS A 445 -4.01 -0.33 6.94
C HIS A 445 -5.45 -0.15 7.43
N PHE A 446 -6.28 0.41 6.56
CA PHE A 446 -7.72 0.50 6.74
C PHE A 446 -8.42 -0.24 5.61
N TRP A 447 -9.23 -1.25 5.95
CA TRP A 447 -9.97 -2.10 5.03
C TRP A 447 -11.45 -1.82 5.13
N THR A 448 -12.10 -1.65 3.99
CA THR A 448 -13.54 -1.41 3.89
C THR A 448 -14.22 -2.53 3.13
N SER A 449 -15.25 -3.10 3.74
CA SER A 449 -16.22 -3.97 3.04
C SER A 449 -17.31 -3.15 2.35
N PHE A 450 -17.72 -3.57 1.15
CA PHE A 450 -18.76 -2.89 0.36
C PHE A 450 -19.91 -3.85 0.02
N GLY A 451 -21.16 -3.38 0.02
CA GLY A 451 -22.28 -4.28 -0.29
C GLY A 451 -22.65 -5.24 0.82
N ASN A 452 -22.20 -4.99 2.06
CA ASN A 452 -22.33 -5.94 3.17
C ASN A 452 -23.54 -5.69 4.07
N GLY A 453 -24.19 -4.52 3.99
CA GLY A 453 -25.21 -4.07 4.94
C GLY A 453 -26.68 -4.29 4.55
N ALA A 454 -27.00 -5.35 3.80
CA ALA A 454 -28.35 -5.61 3.29
C ALA A 454 -28.85 -7.04 3.56
N PRO A 455 -30.11 -7.22 4.01
CA PRO A 455 -30.77 -8.53 4.05
C PRO A 455 -30.85 -9.20 2.67
N VAL A 456 -31.08 -10.51 2.67
CA VAL A 456 -31.22 -11.32 1.45
C VAL A 456 -32.36 -10.76 0.57
N ASN A 457 -32.08 -10.53 -0.72
CA ASN A 457 -32.98 -10.03 -1.78
C ASN A 457 -33.29 -8.53 -1.81
N THR A 458 -32.61 -7.70 -1.01
CA THR A 458 -32.64 -6.24 -1.16
C THR A 458 -31.25 -5.73 -1.56
N PRO A 459 -31.13 -4.83 -2.55
CA PRO A 459 -29.88 -4.12 -2.79
C PRO A 459 -29.43 -3.44 -1.49
N ASP A 460 -28.12 -3.33 -1.30
CA ASP A 460 -27.60 -2.51 -0.22
C ASP A 460 -28.00 -1.04 -0.40
N PRO A 461 -27.78 -0.19 0.61
CA PRO A 461 -28.15 1.21 0.51
C PRO A 461 -27.48 1.95 -0.67
N ASP A 462 -26.38 1.44 -1.22
CA ASP A 462 -25.71 1.95 -2.43
C ASP A 462 -26.12 1.21 -3.73
N GLY A 463 -27.14 0.35 -3.67
CA GLY A 463 -27.69 -0.40 -4.80
C GLY A 463 -26.89 -1.66 -5.19
N LEU A 464 -25.95 -2.10 -4.36
CA LEU A 464 -25.08 -3.24 -4.63
C LEU A 464 -25.76 -4.56 -4.25
N PRO A 465 -25.70 -5.60 -5.12
CA PRO A 465 -26.26 -6.90 -4.79
C PRO A 465 -25.40 -7.62 -3.74
N ARG A 466 -26.01 -8.45 -2.89
CA ARG A 466 -25.27 -9.40 -2.06
C ARG A 466 -24.57 -10.43 -2.95
N LEU A 467 -23.31 -10.74 -2.63
CA LEU A 467 -22.51 -11.75 -3.33
C LEU A 467 -21.97 -12.79 -2.37
N ALA A 468 -21.57 -13.94 -2.92
CA ALA A 468 -21.03 -15.07 -2.15
C ALA A 468 -19.60 -14.84 -1.65
N VAL A 469 -18.88 -13.89 -2.24
CA VAL A 469 -17.52 -13.51 -1.84
C VAL A 469 -17.57 -12.03 -1.42
N PRO A 470 -17.12 -11.67 -0.21
CA PRO A 470 -17.19 -10.29 0.26
C PRO A 470 -16.32 -9.33 -0.56
N ARG A 471 -16.86 -8.16 -0.90
CA ARG A 471 -16.10 -7.08 -1.55
C ARG A 471 -15.25 -6.36 -0.52
N PHE A 472 -13.98 -6.12 -0.81
CA PHE A 472 -13.15 -5.31 0.06
C PHE A 472 -12.10 -4.53 -0.73
N LEU A 473 -11.80 -3.32 -0.25
CA LEU A 473 -10.66 -2.53 -0.70
C LEU A 473 -9.99 -1.90 0.52
N ASN A 474 -8.68 -1.69 0.46
CA ASN A 474 -8.00 -0.85 1.44
C ASN A 474 -7.97 0.60 0.98
N GLY A 475 -8.01 1.49 1.98
CA GLY A 475 -7.78 2.92 1.86
C GLY A 475 -6.68 3.39 2.81
N PRO A 476 -6.35 4.70 2.77
CA PRO A 476 -5.23 5.25 3.51
C PRO A 476 -5.57 5.21 5.00
N ALA A 477 -4.65 4.72 5.83
CA ALA A 477 -4.88 4.70 7.27
C ALA A 477 -5.06 6.12 7.86
N SER A 478 -4.60 7.18 7.18
CA SER A 478 -4.87 8.56 7.59
C SER A 478 -6.34 8.96 7.51
N SER A 479 -7.19 8.19 6.83
CA SER A 479 -8.63 8.42 6.85
C SER A 479 -9.27 8.03 8.18
N LEU A 480 -8.55 7.34 9.07
CA LEU A 480 -9.00 7.03 10.43
C LEU A 480 -8.71 8.20 11.39
N SER A 481 -9.59 8.40 12.37
CA SER A 481 -9.34 9.30 13.51
C SER A 481 -9.97 8.74 14.79
N ALA A 482 -9.42 9.09 15.95
CA ALA A 482 -10.03 8.82 17.26
C ALA A 482 -10.60 10.09 17.92
N GLY A 483 -10.79 11.15 17.13
CA GLY A 483 -11.03 12.49 17.65
C GLY A 483 -11.67 13.45 16.65
N SER A 484 -11.87 14.68 17.12
CA SER A 484 -12.60 15.75 16.45
C SER A 484 -11.74 17.02 16.42
N PRO A 485 -11.82 17.88 15.37
CA PRO A 485 -12.82 17.88 14.31
C PRO A 485 -12.44 17.12 13.03
N VAL A 486 -13.44 16.52 12.37
CA VAL A 486 -13.38 16.02 10.99
C VAL A 486 -13.52 17.21 10.05
N ARG A 487 -12.47 17.48 9.27
CA ARG A 487 -12.39 18.62 8.36
C ARG A 487 -12.87 18.25 6.96
N VAL A 488 -14.01 18.80 6.57
CA VAL A 488 -14.64 18.54 5.27
C VAL A 488 -13.99 19.44 4.21
N PRO A 489 -13.39 18.88 3.14
CA PRO A 489 -12.77 19.67 2.08
C PRO A 489 -13.77 20.62 1.40
N ALA A 490 -13.30 21.79 0.96
CA ALA A 490 -14.14 22.84 0.37
C ALA A 490 -14.93 22.42 -0.89
N ARG A 491 -14.44 21.40 -1.62
CA ARG A 491 -15.14 20.84 -2.79
C ARG A 491 -16.37 20.01 -2.43
N ALA A 492 -16.48 19.54 -1.18
CA ALA A 492 -17.52 18.61 -0.80
C ALA A 492 -18.90 19.24 -1.04
N THR A 493 -19.82 18.44 -1.57
CA THR A 493 -21.21 18.82 -1.79
C THR A 493 -22.00 18.31 -0.60
N ASP A 494 -22.68 17.19 -0.76
CA ASP A 494 -23.39 16.51 0.32
C ASP A 494 -22.49 15.50 1.01
N LEU A 495 -22.83 15.16 2.25
CA LEU A 495 -22.19 14.07 2.98
C LEU A 495 -23.20 12.96 3.24
N VAL A 496 -22.74 11.72 3.19
CA VAL A 496 -23.43 10.59 3.80
C VAL A 496 -22.66 10.20 5.06
N ILE A 497 -23.34 10.24 6.20
CA ILE A 497 -22.79 9.88 7.51
C ILE A 497 -23.43 8.56 7.92
N ALA A 498 -22.62 7.56 8.25
CA ALA A 498 -23.09 6.23 8.65
C ALA A 498 -22.42 5.75 9.94
N VAL A 499 -23.10 4.86 10.68
CA VAL A 499 -22.47 4.05 11.72
C VAL A 499 -22.16 2.66 11.16
N GLU A 500 -20.91 2.23 11.31
CA GLU A 500 -20.38 0.94 10.85
C GLU A 500 -19.81 0.15 12.05
N LEU A 501 -19.81 -1.19 11.96
CA LEU A 501 -19.05 -2.04 12.89
C LEU A 501 -17.66 -2.24 12.32
N ALA A 502 -16.62 -1.93 13.10
CA ALA A 502 -15.25 -2.20 12.75
C ALA A 502 -14.56 -3.07 13.80
N LEU A 503 -13.52 -3.78 13.38
CA LEU A 503 -12.63 -4.55 14.24
C LEU A 503 -11.19 -4.09 14.07
N VAL A 504 -10.37 -4.35 15.09
CA VAL A 504 -8.92 -4.14 15.05
C VAL A 504 -8.22 -5.50 15.10
N VAL A 505 -7.28 -5.72 14.19
CA VAL A 505 -6.50 -6.97 14.12
C VAL A 505 -5.50 -7.01 15.29
N ARG A 506 -5.52 -8.09 16.07
CA ARG A 506 -4.62 -8.30 17.23
C ARG A 506 -3.20 -8.61 16.79
N ARG A 507 -3.04 -9.56 15.87
CA ARG A 507 -1.74 -10.16 15.57
C ARG A 507 -1.47 -10.34 14.08
N LEU A 508 -0.18 -10.41 13.75
CA LEU A 508 0.30 -10.67 12.41
C LEU A 508 -0.23 -12.02 11.94
N THR A 509 -0.94 -12.02 10.81
CA THR A 509 -1.66 -13.20 10.32
C THR A 509 -1.56 -13.28 8.80
N SER A 510 -1.17 -14.43 8.30
CA SER A 510 -1.14 -14.73 6.87
C SER A 510 -1.80 -16.09 6.66
N ASP A 511 -2.70 -16.21 5.68
CA ASP A 511 -3.52 -17.40 5.41
C ASP A 511 -4.87 -17.44 6.17
N ALA A 512 -5.88 -18.05 5.54
CA ALA A 512 -7.17 -18.33 6.15
C ALA A 512 -7.14 -19.56 7.08
N ALA A 513 -6.15 -20.45 6.96
CA ALA A 513 -5.99 -21.56 7.89
C ALA A 513 -5.67 -21.10 9.33
N ASP A 514 -5.09 -19.90 9.48
CA ASP A 514 -4.92 -19.24 10.78
C ASP A 514 -6.22 -18.60 11.31
N VAL A 515 -7.28 -18.57 10.49
CA VAL A 515 -8.61 -18.04 10.82
C VAL A 515 -9.54 -19.22 11.16
N PRO A 516 -10.06 -19.31 12.38
CA PRO A 516 -10.83 -20.47 12.82
C PRO A 516 -12.08 -20.72 11.96
N ASP A 517 -12.31 -21.98 11.62
CA ASP A 517 -13.53 -22.40 10.92
C ASP A 517 -14.75 -22.22 11.84
N GLN A 518 -15.68 -21.35 11.45
CA GLN A 518 -16.91 -21.07 12.19
C GLN A 518 -17.77 -22.33 12.42
N GLN A 519 -17.64 -23.36 11.57
CA GLN A 519 -18.40 -24.60 11.72
C GLN A 519 -17.79 -25.56 12.75
N VAL A 520 -16.47 -25.58 12.91
CA VAL A 520 -15.75 -26.44 13.88
C VAL A 520 -15.86 -25.87 15.29
N ALA A 521 -15.71 -24.54 15.45
CA ALA A 521 -15.89 -23.84 16.72
C ALA A 521 -17.29 -24.06 17.37
N ARG A 522 -18.31 -24.39 16.56
CA ARG A 522 -19.67 -24.70 17.03
C ARG A 522 -19.82 -26.08 17.66
N THR A 523 -18.90 -27.02 17.42
CA THR A 523 -19.10 -28.45 17.79
C THR A 523 -18.15 -28.97 18.87
N THR A 524 -17.00 -28.32 19.09
CA THR A 524 -15.99 -28.75 20.07
C THR A 524 -15.80 -27.69 21.15
N ARG A 525 -16.79 -27.53 22.06
CA ARG A 525 -16.70 -26.54 23.16
C ARG A 525 -15.83 -27.02 24.31
N SER A 526 -14.75 -26.27 24.59
CA SER A 526 -14.28 -25.96 25.94
C SER A 526 -14.73 -24.52 26.29
N PRO A 527 -14.96 -24.14 27.56
CA PRO A 527 -15.51 -22.81 27.93
C PRO A 527 -14.53 -21.64 27.79
N ASP A 528 -13.30 -21.87 27.31
CA ASP A 528 -12.23 -20.89 27.33
C ASP A 528 -11.95 -20.40 25.90
N ARG A 529 -12.38 -19.15 25.63
CA ARG A 529 -12.11 -18.25 24.47
C ARG A 529 -12.24 -18.84 23.06
N SER A 530 -13.01 -18.17 22.19
CA SER A 530 -13.04 -18.55 20.78
C SER A 530 -11.68 -18.22 20.15
N GLU A 531 -11.14 -19.07 19.28
CA GLU A 531 -9.88 -18.75 18.57
C GLU A 531 -10.01 -17.46 17.71
N THR A 532 -11.23 -16.97 17.43
CA THR A 532 -11.47 -15.66 16.80
C THR A 532 -11.05 -14.50 17.74
N ASP A 533 -11.12 -14.70 19.05
CA ASP A 533 -10.62 -13.78 20.08
C ASP A 533 -9.08 -13.67 20.06
N GLU A 534 -8.37 -14.60 19.39
CA GLU A 534 -6.92 -14.51 19.21
C GLU A 534 -6.50 -13.62 18.02
N LEU A 535 -7.40 -13.38 17.06
CA LEU A 535 -7.13 -12.56 15.87
C LEU A 535 -7.68 -11.15 15.97
N VAL A 536 -8.75 -10.95 16.74
CA VAL A 536 -9.40 -9.65 16.91
C VAL A 536 -9.01 -9.07 18.26
N LEU A 537 -8.38 -7.89 18.26
CA LEU A 537 -8.01 -7.17 19.48
C LEU A 537 -9.27 -6.66 20.19
N GLY A 538 -10.24 -6.24 19.40
CA GLY A 538 -11.55 -5.77 19.85
C GLY A 538 -12.30 -5.10 18.70
N TYR A 539 -13.46 -4.57 19.02
CA TYR A 539 -14.42 -3.97 18.11
C TYR A 539 -14.67 -2.51 18.44
N THR A 540 -15.03 -1.70 17.46
CA THR A 540 -15.37 -0.30 17.66
C THR A 540 -16.55 0.07 16.77
N PRO A 541 -17.54 0.85 17.27
CA PRO A 541 -18.37 1.64 16.38
C PRO A 541 -17.47 2.58 15.57
N LEU A 542 -17.82 2.80 14.32
CA LEU A 542 -17.14 3.69 13.41
C LEU A 542 -18.15 4.67 12.82
N VAL A 543 -17.89 5.97 12.94
CA VAL A 543 -18.61 7.00 12.19
C VAL A 543 -17.91 7.21 10.87
N SER A 544 -18.56 6.83 9.78
CA SER A 544 -18.07 6.95 8.42
C SER A 544 -18.67 8.20 7.79
N VAL A 545 -17.83 9.13 7.35
CA VAL A 545 -18.23 10.31 6.57
C VAL A 545 -17.85 10.05 5.12
N CYS A 546 -18.79 10.24 4.20
CA CYS A 546 -18.61 9.99 2.78
C CYS A 546 -18.98 11.23 1.96
N ASP A 547 -17.97 11.90 1.40
CA ASP A 547 -18.09 13.04 0.49
C ASP A 547 -18.74 12.62 -0.84
N GLN A 548 -19.91 13.18 -1.12
CA GLN A 548 -20.68 12.89 -2.32
C GLN A 548 -20.21 13.67 -3.56
N SER A 549 -19.31 14.66 -3.42
CA SER A 549 -18.82 15.44 -4.57
C SER A 549 -18.11 14.57 -5.62
N PHE A 550 -17.54 13.44 -5.19
CA PHE A 550 -16.95 12.44 -6.08
C PHE A 550 -17.98 11.73 -6.97
N ARG A 551 -19.24 11.62 -6.52
CA ARG A 551 -20.34 11.12 -7.37
C ARG A 551 -20.78 12.18 -8.37
N ASP A 552 -20.78 13.45 -7.95
CA ASP A 552 -21.16 14.60 -8.79
C ASP A 552 -20.11 14.90 -9.88
N ALA A 553 -18.85 14.53 -9.64
CA ALA A 553 -17.76 14.67 -10.60
C ALA A 553 -17.85 13.72 -11.82
N VAL A 554 -18.82 12.80 -11.84
CA VAL A 554 -19.01 11.84 -12.92
C VAL A 554 -19.67 12.51 -14.12
N VAL A 555 -18.97 12.56 -15.26
CA VAL A 555 -19.45 13.21 -16.50
C VAL A 555 -19.91 12.17 -17.52
N GLU A 556 -21.09 12.34 -18.09
CA GLU A 556 -21.64 11.42 -19.10
C GLU A 556 -21.06 11.64 -20.51
N PRO A 557 -20.77 10.58 -21.29
CA PRO A 557 -20.96 9.17 -20.94
C PRO A 557 -19.88 8.67 -19.97
N ALA A 558 -20.30 8.15 -18.82
CA ALA A 558 -19.40 7.63 -17.80
C ALA A 558 -19.33 6.10 -17.82
N ARG A 559 -18.21 5.52 -17.37
CA ARG A 559 -18.08 4.09 -17.08
C ARG A 559 -18.67 3.74 -15.71
N ALA A 560 -18.98 2.46 -15.51
CA ALA A 560 -19.40 1.96 -14.19
C ALA A 560 -18.36 2.27 -13.09
N GLY A 561 -17.07 2.34 -13.45
CA GLY A 561 -16.02 2.68 -12.51
C GLY A 561 -15.98 4.11 -12.04
N GLU A 562 -16.36 5.03 -12.92
CA GLU A 562 -16.46 6.44 -12.57
C GLU A 562 -17.61 6.63 -11.56
N ARG A 563 -18.69 5.84 -11.70
CA ARG A 563 -19.81 5.85 -10.74
C ARG A 563 -19.46 5.29 -9.36
N GLY A 564 -18.44 4.44 -9.25
CA GLY A 564 -18.04 3.83 -7.99
C GLY A 564 -17.02 4.64 -7.16
N ILE A 565 -16.46 5.72 -7.73
CA ILE A 565 -15.48 6.60 -7.07
C ILE A 565 -15.99 7.08 -5.72
N GLY A 566 -17.22 7.59 -5.67
CA GLY A 566 -17.75 8.22 -4.45
C GLY A 566 -17.83 7.26 -3.28
N ALA A 567 -18.21 6.00 -3.52
CA ALA A 567 -18.22 4.98 -2.47
C ALA A 567 -16.81 4.72 -1.91
N MET A 568 -15.78 4.80 -2.75
CA MET A 568 -14.40 4.52 -2.34
C MET A 568 -13.67 5.77 -1.82
N TYR A 569 -13.45 6.79 -2.65
CA TYR A 569 -12.65 7.96 -2.29
C TYR A 569 -13.38 8.97 -1.41
N GLY A 570 -14.71 8.97 -1.42
CA GLY A 570 -15.50 9.87 -0.57
C GLY A 570 -15.21 9.72 0.91
N ARG A 571 -14.64 8.58 1.32
CA ARG A 571 -14.27 8.21 2.68
C ARG A 571 -12.76 8.19 2.94
N TRP A 572 -11.94 8.61 1.98
CA TRP A 572 -10.47 8.59 2.08
C TRP A 572 -9.86 9.86 2.66
N ALA A 573 -10.65 10.93 2.80
CA ALA A 573 -10.16 12.17 3.39
C ALA A 573 -9.70 11.97 4.84
N ASP A 574 -8.70 12.75 5.26
CA ASP A 574 -8.07 12.56 6.57
C ASP A 574 -9.10 12.64 7.69
N GLY A 575 -9.13 11.61 8.54
CA GLY A 575 -10.03 11.51 9.69
C GLY A 575 -11.52 11.27 9.39
N PHE A 576 -11.93 11.01 8.14
CA PHE A 576 -13.34 10.75 7.78
C PHE A 576 -13.96 9.48 8.40
N ASN A 577 -13.16 8.61 9.00
CA ASN A 577 -13.61 7.38 9.63
C ASN A 577 -13.24 7.46 11.12
N VAL A 578 -14.18 7.92 11.94
CA VAL A 578 -13.95 8.18 13.37
C VAL A 578 -14.26 6.94 14.19
N VAL A 579 -13.31 6.47 14.99
CA VAL A 579 -13.43 5.30 15.86
C VAL A 579 -13.19 5.69 17.32
N LEU A 580 -13.36 4.73 18.25
CA LEU A 580 -12.96 4.93 19.63
C LEU A 580 -11.43 5.02 19.76
N PRO A 581 -10.90 5.70 20.80
CA PRO A 581 -9.46 5.72 21.07
C PRO A 581 -8.84 4.34 21.27
N ALA A 582 -9.62 3.40 21.80
CA ALA A 582 -9.27 1.99 21.95
C ALA A 582 -10.48 1.12 21.57
N PRO A 583 -10.28 -0.01 20.87
CA PRO A 583 -11.36 -0.96 20.62
C PRO A 583 -11.86 -1.56 21.93
N GLN A 584 -13.05 -2.14 21.92
CA GLN A 584 -13.71 -2.74 23.08
C GLN A 584 -13.95 -4.23 22.82
N PRO A 585 -13.82 -5.10 23.84
CA PRO A 585 -14.32 -6.46 23.73
C PRO A 585 -15.85 -6.44 23.54
N LEU A 586 -16.38 -7.41 22.80
CA LEU A 586 -17.85 -7.57 22.69
C LEU A 586 -18.38 -8.16 23.99
N ALA A 587 -19.06 -7.34 24.80
CA ALA A 587 -19.73 -7.82 26.01
C ALA A 587 -21.02 -8.60 25.64
N PRO A 588 -21.30 -9.77 26.24
CA PRO A 588 -22.58 -10.45 26.07
C PRO A 588 -23.76 -9.56 26.46
N VAL A 589 -24.87 -9.66 25.72
CA VAL A 589 -26.11 -8.94 26.04
C VAL A 589 -27.16 -9.93 26.55
N ASP A 590 -27.69 -9.68 27.75
CA ASP A 590 -28.67 -10.56 28.39
C ASP A 590 -29.94 -10.73 27.52
N GLY A 591 -30.30 -11.97 27.24
CA GLY A 591 -31.53 -12.32 26.51
C GLY A 591 -31.42 -12.33 24.98
N LEU A 592 -30.27 -12.02 24.39
CA LEU A 592 -30.01 -12.18 22.96
C LEU A 592 -29.21 -13.47 22.68
N PRO A 593 -29.62 -14.31 21.71
CA PRO A 593 -28.81 -15.42 21.26
C PRO A 593 -27.59 -14.88 20.52
N ASP A 594 -26.43 -14.91 21.17
CA ASP A 594 -25.16 -14.38 20.67
C ASP A 594 -24.11 -15.49 20.48
N PRO A 595 -24.31 -16.44 19.55
CA PRO A 595 -23.43 -17.59 19.40
C PRO A 595 -22.01 -17.23 18.93
N ASP A 596 -21.85 -16.08 18.26
CA ASP A 596 -20.60 -15.60 17.66
C ASP A 596 -20.13 -14.24 18.26
N GLY A 597 -20.85 -13.66 19.23
CA GLY A 597 -20.46 -12.43 19.96
C GLY A 597 -20.88 -11.09 19.34
N TRP A 598 -21.03 -10.99 18.00
CA TRP A 598 -21.06 -9.69 17.30
C TRP A 598 -22.39 -9.32 16.63
N SER A 599 -23.24 -10.30 16.30
CA SER A 599 -24.45 -10.12 15.50
C SER A 599 -25.67 -9.77 16.36
N GLY A 600 -26.69 -9.13 15.78
CA GLY A 600 -27.94 -8.79 16.48
C GLY A 600 -27.88 -7.58 17.42
N ARG A 601 -26.76 -6.86 17.46
CA ARG A 601 -26.58 -5.67 18.32
C ARG A 601 -27.26 -4.45 17.72
N GLU A 602 -27.88 -3.64 18.57
CA GLU A 602 -28.43 -2.35 18.14
C GLU A 602 -27.32 -1.41 17.69
N MET A 603 -27.57 -0.67 16.60
CA MET A 603 -26.72 0.42 16.12
C MET A 603 -27.54 1.71 16.10
N TRP A 604 -26.95 2.83 16.49
CA TRP A 604 -27.62 4.14 16.42
C TRP A 604 -26.67 5.23 15.92
N LEU A 605 -27.23 6.21 15.21
CA LEU A 605 -26.55 7.40 14.72
C LEU A 605 -27.45 8.62 14.93
N ARG A 606 -26.90 9.65 15.56
CA ARG A 606 -27.51 10.96 15.76
C ARG A 606 -26.67 12.04 15.11
N VAL A 607 -27.31 12.89 14.32
CA VAL A 607 -26.69 14.03 13.65
C VAL A 607 -27.46 15.30 14.01
N THR A 608 -26.74 16.29 14.53
CA THR A 608 -27.33 17.56 15.00
C THR A 608 -26.50 18.74 14.53
N GLY A 609 -27.12 19.92 14.43
CA GLY A 609 -26.37 21.18 14.26
C GLY A 609 -25.60 21.51 15.54
N VAL A 610 -24.45 22.18 15.40
CA VAL A 610 -23.59 22.53 16.55
C VAL A 610 -24.37 23.29 17.63
N GLY A 611 -24.25 22.83 18.88
CA GLY A 611 -24.88 23.49 20.03
C GLY A 611 -26.38 23.24 20.19
N THR A 612 -26.96 22.32 19.41
CA THR A 612 -28.34 21.86 19.62
C THR A 612 -28.41 21.04 20.92
N PRO A 613 -29.23 21.39 21.93
CA PRO A 613 -29.34 20.62 23.17
C PRO A 613 -29.96 19.24 22.91
N ASP A 614 -29.46 18.19 23.60
CA ASP A 614 -29.99 16.81 23.50
C ASP A 614 -31.51 16.72 23.75
N ALA A 615 -32.08 17.64 24.52
CA ALA A 615 -33.52 17.72 24.80
C ALA A 615 -34.39 17.97 23.54
N ALA A 616 -33.83 18.54 22.47
CA ALA A 616 -34.56 18.76 21.21
C ALA A 616 -34.85 17.46 20.45
N LEU A 617 -34.09 16.38 20.70
CA LEU A 617 -34.28 15.06 20.08
C LEU A 617 -35.45 14.29 20.73
N ALA A 618 -35.67 14.48 22.03
CA ALA A 618 -36.76 13.82 22.77
C ALA A 618 -38.17 14.18 22.25
N GLY A 619 -38.33 15.34 21.60
CA GLY A 619 -39.58 15.77 20.96
C GLY A 619 -39.79 15.21 19.55
N ALA A 620 -38.71 14.82 18.84
CA ALA A 620 -38.77 14.27 17.48
C ALA A 620 -39.04 12.75 17.47
N GLY A 621 -38.64 12.04 18.52
CA GLY A 621 -38.81 10.58 18.65
C GLY A 621 -40.25 10.08 18.80
N ALA A 622 -41.23 10.97 19.04
CA ALA A 622 -42.63 10.57 19.24
C ALA A 622 -43.45 10.43 17.94
N GLY A 623 -42.88 10.76 16.76
CA GLY A 623 -43.60 10.75 15.48
C GLY A 623 -43.12 9.71 14.44
N ALA A 624 -42.01 9.00 14.69
CA ALA A 624 -41.40 8.09 13.72
C ALA A 624 -41.17 6.67 14.27
N SER A 625 -41.93 6.28 15.29
CA SER A 625 -41.92 4.92 15.85
C SER A 625 -43.18 4.18 15.44
N THR A 626 -42.98 3.07 14.71
CA THR A 626 -43.87 1.97 14.32
C THR A 626 -44.07 1.80 12.81
N ALA A 627 -43.02 1.36 12.12
CA ALA A 627 -43.14 0.56 10.90
C ALA A 627 -42.03 -0.49 10.88
N ALA A 628 -42.16 -1.50 11.76
CA ALA A 628 -41.50 -2.79 11.56
C ALA A 628 -42.19 -3.46 10.35
N GLY A 629 -41.75 -3.12 9.14
CA GLY A 629 -42.31 -3.60 7.89
C GLY A 629 -41.33 -3.32 6.75
N ALA A 630 -41.06 -4.34 5.94
CA ALA A 630 -40.07 -4.36 4.89
C ALA A 630 -40.07 -3.09 3.99
N GLY A 631 -38.87 -2.57 3.70
CA GLY A 631 -38.61 -1.88 2.44
C GLY A 631 -38.90 -0.38 2.35
N ALA A 632 -38.84 0.40 3.43
CA ALA A 632 -38.84 1.86 3.33
C ALA A 632 -37.52 2.45 3.85
N SER A 633 -36.67 2.91 2.93
CA SER A 633 -35.57 3.82 3.26
C SER A 633 -36.17 5.07 3.90
N ALA A 634 -35.77 5.44 5.11
CA ALA A 634 -35.93 6.81 5.57
C ALA A 634 -35.34 7.74 4.49
N GLY A 635 -36.16 8.65 3.97
CA GLY A 635 -35.85 9.45 2.78
C GLY A 635 -34.51 10.18 2.91
N ALA A 636 -33.82 10.30 1.78
CA ALA A 636 -32.49 10.89 1.63
C ALA A 636 -32.40 12.40 1.96
N ASP A 637 -33.42 13.01 2.55
CA ASP A 637 -33.52 14.45 2.87
C ASP A 637 -34.15 14.68 4.26
N ALA A 638 -33.62 14.01 5.29
CA ALA A 638 -34.08 14.28 6.67
C ALA A 638 -33.60 15.67 7.12
N GLY A 639 -34.52 16.50 7.63
CA GLY A 639 -34.16 17.72 8.34
C GLY A 639 -33.36 17.42 9.60
N LEU A 640 -32.45 18.31 10.00
CA LEU A 640 -31.73 18.19 11.27
C LEU A 640 -32.61 18.71 12.44
N PRO A 641 -32.57 18.08 13.62
CA PRO A 641 -31.75 16.93 13.99
C PRO A 641 -32.28 15.60 13.43
N ALA A 642 -31.38 14.65 13.16
CA ALA A 642 -31.73 13.31 12.65
C ALA A 642 -31.21 12.22 13.59
N GLU A 643 -32.02 11.18 13.82
CA GLU A 643 -31.67 9.98 14.55
C GLU A 643 -32.11 8.75 13.75
N VAL A 644 -31.19 7.81 13.51
CA VAL A 644 -31.44 6.58 12.76
C VAL A 644 -30.85 5.38 13.51
N HIS A 645 -31.54 4.25 13.40
CA HIS A 645 -31.15 2.99 14.03
C HIS A 645 -30.90 1.90 12.98
N GLY A 646 -30.14 0.89 13.38
CA GLY A 646 -29.86 -0.31 12.59
C GLY A 646 -29.49 -1.48 13.49
N SER A 647 -29.01 -2.57 12.89
CA SER A 647 -28.56 -3.74 13.63
C SER A 647 -27.37 -4.39 12.93
N THR A 648 -26.43 -4.94 13.72
CA THR A 648 -25.33 -5.74 13.17
C THR A 648 -25.81 -7.05 12.53
N ALA A 649 -27.05 -7.49 12.79
CA ALA A 649 -27.66 -8.60 12.06
C ALA A 649 -27.91 -8.31 10.57
N ALA A 650 -27.81 -7.04 10.15
CA ALA A 650 -27.91 -6.66 8.74
C ALA A 650 -26.67 -7.04 7.92
N TYR A 651 -25.55 -7.39 8.56
CA TYR A 651 -24.33 -7.78 7.84
C TYR A 651 -24.47 -9.15 7.19
N ALA A 652 -24.15 -9.22 5.90
CA ALA A 652 -24.17 -10.44 5.12
C ALA A 652 -23.01 -11.37 5.46
N ALA A 653 -21.81 -10.81 5.58
CA ALA A 653 -20.57 -11.47 5.97
C ALA A 653 -20.07 -10.90 7.30
N GLY A 654 -19.75 -11.81 8.22
CA GLY A 654 -19.27 -11.46 9.55
C GLY A 654 -17.77 -11.15 9.63
N PRO A 655 -17.26 -10.74 10.80
CA PRO A 655 -15.84 -10.46 11.05
C PRO A 655 -14.89 -11.57 10.59
N THR A 656 -15.13 -12.81 11.02
CA THR A 656 -14.29 -13.97 10.68
C THR A 656 -14.26 -14.25 9.18
N GLU A 657 -15.41 -14.16 8.50
CA GLU A 657 -15.52 -14.38 7.07
C GLU A 657 -14.75 -13.32 6.27
N LEU A 658 -14.84 -12.05 6.68
CA LEU A 658 -14.06 -10.97 6.07
C LEU A 658 -12.57 -11.14 6.29
N LEU A 659 -12.15 -11.45 7.52
CA LEU A 659 -10.75 -11.69 7.86
C LEU A 659 -10.18 -12.85 7.03
N ALA A 660 -10.90 -13.97 6.94
CA ALA A 660 -10.52 -15.11 6.11
C ALA A 660 -10.46 -14.76 4.61
N ALA A 661 -11.39 -13.95 4.10
CA ALA A 661 -11.37 -13.53 2.70
C ALA A 661 -10.15 -12.66 2.37
N ILE A 662 -9.73 -11.78 3.28
CA ILE A 662 -8.57 -10.91 3.10
C ILE A 662 -7.26 -11.69 3.31
N SER A 663 -7.16 -12.46 4.40
CA SER A 663 -5.90 -13.10 4.84
C SER A 663 -5.39 -14.20 3.90
N ARG A 664 -6.25 -14.74 3.03
CA ARG A 664 -5.86 -15.71 1.98
C ARG A 664 -4.78 -15.20 1.03
N MET A 665 -4.79 -13.90 0.75
CA MET A 665 -3.85 -13.28 -0.20
C MET A 665 -2.92 -12.27 0.45
N ILE A 666 -3.35 -11.67 1.56
CA ILE A 666 -2.78 -10.46 2.12
C ILE A 666 -2.43 -10.74 3.57
N THR A 667 -1.18 -10.52 3.95
CA THR A 667 -0.82 -10.54 5.37
C THR A 667 -1.47 -9.36 6.08
N LEU A 668 -2.27 -9.66 7.10
CA LEU A 668 -2.86 -8.66 8.00
C LEU A 668 -1.89 -8.33 9.12
N PHE A 669 -1.74 -7.04 9.40
CA PHE A 669 -0.81 -6.54 10.40
C PHE A 669 -1.51 -6.27 11.74
N PRO A 670 -0.81 -6.39 12.87
CA PRO A 670 -1.31 -5.90 14.16
C PRO A 670 -1.73 -4.44 14.04
N GLY A 671 -2.94 -4.13 14.50
CA GLY A 671 -3.52 -2.79 14.48
C GLY A 671 -4.20 -2.39 13.17
N ASP A 672 -4.22 -3.26 12.14
CA ASP A 672 -5.06 -3.04 10.95
C ASP A 672 -6.54 -2.91 11.37
N VAL A 673 -7.25 -1.99 10.73
CA VAL A 673 -8.69 -1.77 11.00
C VAL A 673 -9.49 -2.30 9.83
N VAL A 674 -10.50 -3.13 10.10
CA VAL A 674 -11.42 -3.67 9.09
C VAL A 674 -12.84 -3.25 9.45
N THR A 675 -13.48 -2.46 8.59
CA THR A 675 -14.90 -2.13 8.73
C THR A 675 -15.77 -3.07 7.91
N LEU A 676 -16.89 -3.50 8.49
CA LEU A 676 -17.90 -4.31 7.83
C LEU A 676 -18.75 -3.48 6.84
N GLY A 677 -18.54 -2.17 6.77
CA GLY A 677 -19.21 -1.26 5.82
C GLY A 677 -20.53 -0.68 6.34
N ALA A 678 -21.13 0.20 5.57
CA ALA A 678 -22.37 0.87 5.95
C ALA A 678 -23.59 -0.06 5.87
N THR A 679 -24.48 0.07 6.86
CA THR A 679 -25.83 -0.50 6.84
C THR A 679 -26.87 0.58 6.50
N SER A 680 -28.15 0.30 6.70
CA SER A 680 -29.21 1.31 6.60
C SER A 680 -29.12 2.42 7.66
N ALA A 681 -28.30 2.26 8.71
CA ALA A 681 -28.09 3.27 9.75
C ALA A 681 -27.18 4.40 9.27
N ARG A 682 -27.73 5.26 8.39
CA ARG A 682 -27.03 6.39 7.78
C ARG A 682 -27.95 7.57 7.50
N VAL A 683 -27.39 8.76 7.39
CA VAL A 683 -28.07 10.03 7.10
C VAL A 683 -27.33 10.74 5.98
N ARG A 684 -28.06 11.29 5.01
CA ARG A 684 -27.53 12.25 4.04
C ARG A 684 -27.74 13.66 4.58
N VAL A 685 -26.72 14.49 4.51
CA VAL A 685 -26.76 15.90 4.91
C VAL A 685 -26.25 16.78 3.77
N THR A 686 -26.96 17.87 3.51
CA THR A 686 -26.59 18.82 2.45
C THR A 686 -25.51 19.78 2.92
N ARG A 687 -24.81 20.42 1.97
CA ARG A 687 -23.83 21.48 2.27
C ARG A 687 -24.40 22.59 3.16
N GLU A 688 -25.63 23.00 2.91
CA GLU A 688 -26.33 24.01 3.71
C GLU A 688 -26.52 23.54 5.16
N GLN A 689 -26.90 22.27 5.35
CA GLN A 689 -27.14 21.69 6.68
C GLN A 689 -25.87 21.58 7.53
N TYR A 690 -24.70 21.29 6.92
CA TYR A 690 -23.43 21.20 7.67
C TYR A 690 -22.58 22.47 7.62
N ALA A 691 -23.03 23.55 6.97
CA ALA A 691 -22.25 24.78 6.80
C ALA A 691 -21.78 25.41 8.13
N ALA A 692 -22.59 25.29 9.19
CA ALA A 692 -22.24 25.73 10.55
C ALA A 692 -21.49 24.67 11.38
N GLY A 693 -21.20 23.51 10.78
CA GLY A 693 -20.71 22.30 11.43
C GLY A 693 -21.83 21.39 11.94
N LEU A 694 -21.47 20.14 12.25
CA LEU A 694 -22.35 19.14 12.84
C LEU A 694 -21.72 18.52 14.08
N ASP A 695 -22.53 18.24 15.09
CA ASP A 695 -22.20 17.32 16.17
C ASP A 695 -22.85 15.96 15.87
N VAL A 696 -22.01 14.93 15.75
CA VAL A 696 -22.40 13.55 15.43
C VAL A 696 -22.09 12.64 16.61
N THR A 697 -23.05 11.83 17.01
CA THR A 697 -22.84 10.76 17.99
C THR A 697 -23.39 9.46 17.44
N ALA A 698 -22.62 8.38 17.58
CA ALA A 698 -23.05 7.07 17.12
C ALA A 698 -22.52 5.98 18.05
N GLY A 699 -23.20 4.85 18.11
CA GLY A 699 -22.76 3.73 18.92
C GLY A 699 -23.35 2.41 18.48
N ILE A 700 -22.82 1.37 19.11
CA ILE A 700 -23.26 -0.01 18.96
C ILE A 700 -23.39 -0.59 20.36
N GLU A 701 -24.46 -1.34 20.59
CA GLU A 701 -24.79 -1.92 21.89
C GLU A 701 -23.62 -2.76 22.44
N GLY A 702 -23.17 -2.40 23.65
CA GLY A 702 -22.04 -3.05 24.33
C GLY A 702 -20.65 -2.59 23.89
N LEU A 703 -20.52 -1.66 22.92
CA LEU A 703 -19.22 -1.15 22.45
C LEU A 703 -18.97 0.33 22.74
N GLY A 704 -19.97 1.07 23.25
CA GLY A 704 -19.84 2.49 23.61
C GLY A 704 -20.26 3.46 22.50
N THR A 705 -19.86 4.73 22.63
CA THR A 705 -20.31 5.83 21.76
C THR A 705 -19.14 6.63 21.23
N VAL A 706 -19.04 6.72 19.91
CA VAL A 706 -18.14 7.63 19.19
C VAL A 706 -18.81 8.99 19.06
N ARG A 707 -18.01 10.04 19.20
CA ARG A 707 -18.41 11.43 18.98
C ARG A 707 -17.50 12.06 17.94
N ALA A 708 -18.09 12.74 16.98
CA ALA A 708 -17.36 13.48 15.95
C ALA A 708 -17.96 14.87 15.80
N ARG A 709 -17.11 15.89 15.64
CA ARG A 709 -17.53 17.20 15.13
C ARG A 709 -17.11 17.29 13.69
N ILE A 710 -18.06 17.49 12.80
CA ILE A 710 -17.80 17.70 11.37
C ILE A 710 -17.78 19.21 11.15
N THR A 711 -16.70 19.73 10.59
CA THR A 711 -16.55 21.16 10.29
C THR A 711 -16.11 21.34 8.84
N PRO A 712 -16.75 22.23 8.06
CA PRO A 712 -16.19 22.62 6.77
C PRO A 712 -14.82 23.27 6.96
N ASP A 713 -13.87 22.96 6.09
CA ASP A 713 -12.60 23.69 6.05
C ASP A 713 -12.88 25.14 5.65
N GLY A 714 -12.45 26.09 6.49
CA GLY A 714 -12.70 27.53 6.33
C GLY A 714 -11.91 28.19 5.19
N GLY A 715 -11.54 27.43 4.15
CA GLY A 715 -10.93 27.96 2.94
C GLY A 715 -11.93 28.85 2.21
N GLN A 716 -11.52 30.07 1.86
CA GLN A 716 -12.30 30.95 1.01
C GLN A 716 -12.79 30.19 -0.21
N GLU A 717 -14.05 30.40 -0.60
CA GLU A 717 -14.57 30.01 -1.91
C GLU A 717 -13.60 30.51 -2.99
N THR A 718 -12.73 29.64 -3.50
CA THR A 718 -12.06 29.89 -4.77
C THR A 718 -13.10 29.62 -5.84
N THR A 719 -13.78 30.69 -6.24
CA THR A 719 -14.66 30.83 -7.40
C THR A 719 -14.03 30.30 -8.68
#